data_AF-A0A7X7LEH8-F1
#
_entry.id   AF-A0A7X7LEH8-F1
#
_cell.length_a   1.000
_cell.length_b   1.000
_cell.length_c   1.000
_cell.angle_alpha   90.00
_cell.angle_beta   90.00
_cell.angle_gamma   90.00
#
_symmetry.space_group_name_H-M   'P 1'
#
loop_
_entity.id
_entity.type
_entity.pdbx_description
1 polymer ?
#
loop_
_entity_poly.entity_id
_entity_poly.type
_entity_poly.pdbx_seq_one_letter_code
_entity_poly.pdbx_strand_id
1 'polypeptide(L)'
;MIIILAVLTILTILAATFTVMMQLESQTSNLQVELNSLDLLLDSGLNHAVAVLADMQATGQKVSTMRDDNLRLAFGDFSNGAEIRKADQEGRAGKWIPVLDSIGRIRGRYRVAIEDEAGKVNLNKAHMLEPSKGSAWDTGEVSLPHALGVPPQIVEQVVRYQYGPNSVPGARGDDDRNNVVLMADGLDNNANGLIDEDDEGVDDPGEYTPWQPMGDDRRFTTVSEAMGVILSAATDLPFEARNAVRREIPRRATLYSIDMCGSPTLPMDAPADINAVMGRECRTRLRTANRIAAFENVANRLDELAANVVDYRDENHVLTTVGGAYGVEAVNFNELLANDGTEGRDGTCTFIKQSYDSRTVAARIADKHAPFCAANLTRGCDSAWDIYENPDNLNYYAKYRSSYARRAVDIKMEDDNDRTRRIRILGPGKIKPSGGTINEGWTADDREVYDRYTLLRQGIGRYGPRTVSENPGFDTEPPAYKTFEWPPGFFINSYVSIAFTDPTRLTETTQSYMADPKVVKITDSTRDGVLTLEKAISRPLGASNRISRCIIWNWNVGDDGKCGLRGAITSWTFQGLQPRKYYLPVVNGWPRHYTPEKMGDMGFAPYEQIRSDSREHINHKWTYGGNGDDATPVRTSSHGYLDVFLRGGNTVSYKGEDTWSYSSVAWGFTFVRPEVIELINVSPRAISLRNWTLTFNTGSLANDIGTVQSASGYLLSGTRRDFNPVIPSNGYFYMVNNLKLFQAEFNGTPKKTWGGTAGESNPLWEIPSDAWGVQYRIDKAQQINRAGAPYVRVYVSGNENFRSDQFKGEVFEAKKLSGKAGTSDGTRYEIQGNGRNYIEFTRAGMQYNWQHYQPSGFDGTGADTIMILGMPAKGGLVSMTLKNEYKQIVSRTISYAYLNQDPPLWYGRSTEKVDPTHYSWVVRQRPSIGGKPNEARNASMRGTVKVPAFVKNGPLNSIAEIALVRKGEDFENVGVGVGVGTANRTIASLANSFGSSFIRLEAGDDAAERQGGWKVAADEVSSSSQGNVGAAIGGWEPGQWRGHTITFVTGDLRGESYPIVDNTQSGIDLRDKGSSQLPRSAPSQKQLRARKGDRFVLGPGYRSAACYSRRP
;
A
#
# COMPACT_ATOMS: atom_id res chain seq x y z
N MET A 1 30.41 63.12 84.51
CA MET A 1 28.98 63.01 84.15
C MET A 1 28.72 63.37 82.68
N ILE A 2 29.23 64.52 82.18
CA ILE A 2 29.05 64.97 80.78
C ILE A 2 29.58 63.97 79.74
N ILE A 3 30.74 63.34 79.96
CA ILE A 3 31.33 62.35 79.04
C ILE A 3 30.45 61.09 78.92
N ILE A 4 29.90 60.61 80.05
CA ILE A 4 29.01 59.43 80.06
C ILE A 4 27.71 59.74 79.30
N LEU A 5 27.18 60.95 79.46
CA LEU A 5 25.97 61.40 78.77
C LEU A 5 26.20 61.56 77.26
N ALA A 6 27.38 62.04 76.85
CA ALA A 6 27.80 62.14 75.45
C ALA A 6 28.03 60.76 74.79
N VAL A 7 28.64 59.82 75.51
CA VAL A 7 28.81 58.43 75.02
C VAL A 7 27.46 57.73 74.90
N LEU A 8 26.56 57.93 75.87
CA LEU A 8 25.20 57.40 75.80
C LEU A 8 24.42 57.98 74.62
N THR A 9 24.42 59.30 74.39
CA THR A 9 23.73 59.87 73.22
C THR A 9 24.31 59.41 71.89
N ILE A 10 25.64 59.28 71.77
CA ILE A 10 26.27 58.71 70.57
C ILE A 10 25.84 57.26 70.36
N LEU A 11 25.78 56.45 71.42
CA LEU A 11 25.30 55.06 71.33
C LEU A 11 23.81 54.98 70.97
N THR A 12 22.96 55.87 71.49
CA THR A 12 21.53 55.91 71.12
C THR A 12 21.34 56.33 69.67
N ILE A 13 22.13 57.31 69.19
CA ILE A 13 22.11 57.73 67.78
C ILE A 13 22.59 56.60 66.88
N LEU A 14 23.69 55.91 67.22
CA LEU A 14 24.17 54.74 66.48
C LEU A 14 23.12 53.63 66.45
N ALA A 15 22.50 53.30 67.59
CA ALA A 15 21.44 52.30 67.66
C ALA A 15 20.21 52.67 66.81
N ALA A 16 19.79 53.94 66.83
CA ALA A 16 18.70 54.44 65.99
C ALA A 16 19.05 54.38 64.49
N THR A 17 20.27 54.78 64.12
CA THR A 17 20.75 54.74 62.73
C THR A 17 20.84 53.31 62.21
N PHE A 18 21.34 52.38 63.04
CA PHE A 18 21.43 50.96 62.72
C PHE A 18 20.04 50.33 62.56
N THR A 19 19.08 50.71 63.40
CA THR A 19 17.68 50.26 63.29
C THR A 19 17.04 50.75 61.98
N VAL A 20 17.26 52.02 61.60
CA VAL A 20 16.76 52.58 60.33
C VAL A 20 17.43 51.90 59.14
N MET A 21 18.75 51.66 59.16
CA MET A 21 19.43 50.94 58.09
C MET A 21 18.94 49.50 57.95
N MET A 22 18.78 48.76 59.05
CA MET A 22 18.20 47.40 59.01
C MET A 22 16.76 47.41 58.48
N GLN A 23 15.97 48.43 58.80
CA GLN A 23 14.60 48.56 58.31
C GLN A 23 14.56 48.89 56.81
N LEU A 24 15.47 49.74 56.32
CA LEU A 24 15.65 50.01 54.89
C LEU A 24 16.13 48.76 54.14
N GLU A 25 17.15 48.05 54.64
CA GLU A 25 17.63 46.79 54.03
C GLU A 25 16.54 45.73 53.99
N SER A 26 15.75 45.59 55.06
CA SER A 26 14.60 44.68 55.07
C SER A 26 13.54 45.09 54.06
N GLN A 27 13.25 46.39 53.92
CA GLN A 27 12.31 46.89 52.90
C GLN A 27 12.84 46.65 51.48
N THR A 28 14.11 46.94 51.20
CA THR A 28 14.73 46.69 49.89
C THR A 28 14.76 45.21 49.56
N SER A 29 15.08 44.34 50.53
CA SER A 29 15.06 42.89 50.35
C SER A 29 13.64 42.38 50.09
N ASN A 30 12.63 42.88 50.82
CA ASN A 30 11.24 42.51 50.59
C ASN A 30 10.76 42.97 49.21
N LEU A 31 11.12 44.19 48.81
CA LEU A 31 10.77 44.75 47.49
C LEU A 31 11.44 43.95 46.36
N GLN A 32 12.69 43.51 46.54
CA GLN A 32 13.37 42.63 45.59
C GLN A 32 12.71 41.24 45.49
N VAL A 33 12.28 40.66 46.61
CA VAL A 33 11.55 39.38 46.62
C VAL A 33 10.18 39.52 45.96
N GLU A 34 9.50 40.64 46.16
CA GLU A 34 8.23 40.96 45.50
C GLU A 34 8.40 41.17 44.00
N LEU A 35 9.45 41.89 43.56
CA LEU A 35 9.79 42.05 42.14
C LEU A 35 10.10 40.70 41.48
N ASN A 36 10.94 39.87 42.10
CA ASN A 36 11.24 38.52 41.57
C ASN A 36 9.97 37.66 41.51
N SER A 37 9.07 37.78 42.50
CA SER A 37 7.80 37.07 42.48
C SER A 37 6.86 37.58 41.38
N LEU A 38 6.89 38.88 41.10
CA LEU A 38 6.16 39.50 40.00
C LEU A 38 6.69 39.02 38.64
N ASP A 39 8.01 38.96 38.45
CA ASP A 39 8.64 38.48 37.22
C ASP A 39 8.27 37.01 36.96
N LEU A 40 8.30 36.15 37.98
CA LEU A 40 7.86 34.76 37.87
C LEU A 40 6.36 34.63 37.53
N LEU A 41 5.53 35.54 38.04
CA LEU A 41 4.10 35.59 37.68
C LEU A 41 3.89 36.04 36.23
N LEU A 42 4.70 37.00 35.75
CA LEU A 42 4.67 37.45 34.35
C LEU A 42 5.13 36.33 33.40
N ASP A 43 6.24 35.65 33.72
CA ASP A 43 6.74 34.50 32.96
C ASP A 43 5.73 33.36 32.92
N SER A 44 5.02 33.11 34.03
CA SER A 44 3.95 32.10 34.07
C SER A 44 2.80 32.47 33.14
N GLY A 45 2.41 33.75 33.09
CA GLY A 45 1.41 34.26 32.16
C GLY A 45 1.83 34.13 30.71
N LEU A 46 3.08 34.48 30.39
CA LEU A 46 3.66 34.37 29.06
C LEU A 46 3.71 32.90 28.59
N ASN A 47 4.22 32.00 29.42
CA ASN A 47 4.29 30.57 29.09
C ASN A 47 2.91 29.94 28.90
N HIS A 48 1.91 30.35 29.70
CA HIS A 48 0.53 29.92 29.50
C HIS A 48 -0.02 30.39 28.15
N ALA A 49 0.22 31.65 27.76
CA ALA A 49 -0.16 32.19 26.46
C ALA A 49 0.48 31.39 25.31
N VAL A 50 1.79 31.13 25.39
CA VAL A 50 2.54 30.35 24.39
C VAL A 50 1.97 28.93 24.24
N ALA A 51 1.65 28.26 25.35
CA ALA A 51 1.11 26.90 25.33
C ALA A 51 -0.27 26.83 24.64
N VAL A 52 -1.15 27.79 24.92
CA VAL A 52 -2.48 27.86 24.29
C VAL A 52 -2.37 28.14 22.79
N LEU A 53 -1.48 29.05 22.38
CA LEU A 53 -1.22 29.33 20.97
C LEU A 53 -0.64 28.10 20.23
N ALA A 54 0.26 27.35 20.89
CA ALA A 54 0.83 26.13 20.32
C ALA A 54 -0.22 25.01 20.15
N ASP A 55 -1.16 24.88 21.07
CA ASP A 55 -2.28 23.94 20.97
C ASP A 55 -3.26 24.31 19.85
N MET A 56 -3.58 25.61 19.70
CA MET A 56 -4.37 26.12 18.59
C MET A 56 -3.72 25.83 17.24
N GLN A 57 -2.40 26.02 17.14
CA GLN A 57 -1.65 25.70 15.93
C GLN A 57 -1.68 24.19 15.63
N ALA A 58 -1.55 23.33 16.65
CA ALA A 58 -1.59 21.88 16.49
C ALA A 58 -2.98 21.36 16.06
N THR A 59 -4.05 22.06 16.45
CA THR A 59 -5.44 21.70 16.13
C THR A 59 -5.99 22.41 14.89
N GLY A 60 -5.20 23.30 14.26
CA GLY A 60 -5.61 24.06 13.09
C GLY A 60 -6.69 25.11 13.35
N GLN A 61 -6.93 25.48 14.62
CA GLN A 61 -7.84 26.57 14.96
C GLN A 61 -7.21 27.93 14.61
N LYS A 62 -7.97 28.79 13.90
CA LYS A 62 -7.58 30.19 13.64
C LYS A 62 -7.97 31.07 14.82
N VAL A 63 -7.17 32.11 15.11
CA VAL A 63 -7.58 33.19 16.01
C VAL A 63 -8.79 33.88 15.38
N SER A 64 -9.95 33.80 16.03
CA SER A 64 -11.21 34.33 15.50
C SER A 64 -11.92 35.16 16.54
N THR A 65 -12.82 36.06 16.13
CA THR A 65 -13.67 36.82 17.05
C THR A 65 -14.87 36.02 17.58
N MET A 66 -14.96 34.72 17.26
CA MET A 66 -16.07 33.85 17.69
C MET A 66 -15.99 33.52 19.19
N ARG A 67 -17.10 33.04 19.75
CA ARG A 67 -17.28 32.85 21.20
C ARG A 67 -16.59 31.60 21.77
N ASP A 68 -16.21 30.67 20.90
CA ASP A 68 -15.72 29.33 21.26
C ASP A 68 -14.25 29.09 20.89
N ASP A 69 -13.43 30.14 20.77
CA ASP A 69 -11.99 29.98 20.50
C ASP A 69 -11.22 29.61 21.78
N ASN A 70 -10.14 28.82 21.64
CA ASN A 70 -9.34 28.38 22.78
C ASN A 70 -8.71 29.55 23.56
N LEU A 71 -8.50 30.71 22.90
CA LEU A 71 -8.01 31.93 23.54
C LEU A 71 -9.02 32.53 24.52
N ARG A 72 -10.30 32.71 24.14
CA ARG A 72 -11.32 33.21 25.06
C ARG A 72 -11.69 32.18 26.13
N LEU A 73 -11.63 30.89 25.81
CA LEU A 73 -11.79 29.83 26.81
C LEU A 73 -10.69 29.89 27.88
N ALA A 74 -9.43 30.08 27.47
CA ALA A 74 -8.29 30.14 28.38
C ALA A 74 -8.20 31.46 29.14
N PHE A 75 -8.40 32.58 28.47
CA PHE A 75 -8.10 33.92 28.99
C PHE A 75 -9.32 34.82 29.13
N GLY A 76 -10.54 34.36 28.86
CA GLY A 76 -11.78 35.14 29.00
C GLY A 76 -12.09 36.07 27.82
N ASP A 77 -13.25 36.74 27.90
CA ASP A 77 -13.68 37.70 26.88
C ASP A 77 -12.70 38.88 26.76
N PHE A 78 -12.60 39.46 25.55
CA PHE A 78 -11.71 40.60 25.24
C PHE A 78 -10.21 40.33 25.52
N SER A 79 -9.77 39.07 25.41
CA SER A 79 -8.36 38.65 25.50
C SER A 79 -7.62 38.68 24.16
N ASN A 80 -8.34 38.87 23.04
CA ASN A 80 -7.79 39.00 21.68
C ASN A 80 -8.59 40.03 20.84
N GLY A 81 -7.99 40.54 19.76
CA GLY A 81 -8.62 41.45 18.79
C GLY A 81 -8.59 42.96 19.12
N ALA A 82 -9.26 43.77 18.30
CA ALA A 82 -9.18 45.24 18.32
C ALA A 82 -9.80 45.92 19.57
N GLU A 83 -10.61 45.18 20.34
CA GLU A 83 -11.37 45.68 21.50
C GLU A 83 -10.60 45.56 22.82
N ILE A 84 -9.46 44.85 22.87
CA ILE A 84 -8.67 44.59 24.07
C ILE A 84 -8.36 45.88 24.83
N ARG A 85 -7.79 46.91 24.19
CA ARG A 85 -7.36 48.13 24.90
C ARG A 85 -8.53 48.94 25.44
N LYS A 86 -9.69 48.92 24.78
CA LYS A 86 -10.91 49.57 25.30
C LYS A 86 -11.41 48.80 26.52
N ALA A 87 -11.45 47.47 26.44
CA ALA A 87 -11.80 46.62 27.56
C ALA A 87 -10.77 46.73 28.70
N ASP A 88 -9.48 46.92 28.42
CA ASP A 88 -8.42 47.05 29.44
C ASP A 88 -8.55 48.36 30.21
N GLN A 89 -8.81 49.48 29.51
CA GLN A 89 -9.12 50.76 30.12
C GLN A 89 -10.40 50.72 30.98
N GLU A 90 -11.36 49.87 30.61
CA GLU A 90 -12.60 49.63 31.37
C GLU A 90 -12.45 48.52 32.44
N GLY A 91 -11.28 47.89 32.58
CA GLY A 91 -11.01 46.81 33.54
C GLY A 91 -11.67 45.45 33.21
N ARG A 92 -12.06 45.25 31.95
CA ARG A 92 -12.80 44.09 31.42
C ARG A 92 -11.99 43.19 30.47
N ALA A 93 -10.75 43.53 30.15
CA ALA A 93 -9.90 42.72 29.26
C ALA A 93 -9.40 41.45 29.97
N GLY A 94 -9.85 40.30 29.47
CA GLY A 94 -9.46 38.98 29.95
C GLY A 94 -9.97 38.63 31.34
N LYS A 95 -9.67 37.41 31.77
CA LYS A 95 -10.03 36.81 33.05
C LYS A 95 -8.81 36.77 33.96
N TRP A 96 -9.00 37.08 35.24
CA TRP A 96 -7.98 36.86 36.27
C TRP A 96 -7.77 35.37 36.51
N ILE A 97 -6.55 34.92 36.31
CA ILE A 97 -6.11 33.54 36.56
C ILE A 97 -5.33 33.52 37.88
N PRO A 98 -5.80 32.79 38.91
CA PRO A 98 -5.08 32.69 40.17
C PRO A 98 -3.91 31.71 40.04
N VAL A 99 -2.76 32.09 40.59
CA VAL A 99 -1.61 31.20 40.78
C VAL A 99 -1.65 30.66 42.19
N LEU A 100 -1.76 29.34 42.31
CA LEU A 100 -1.90 28.64 43.59
C LEU A 100 -0.55 28.04 43.99
N ASP A 101 -0.24 28.06 45.29
CA ASP A 101 0.85 27.24 45.82
C ASP A 101 0.48 25.76 45.91
N SER A 102 1.43 24.92 46.30
CA SER A 102 1.26 23.46 46.46
C SER A 102 0.18 23.06 47.47
N ILE A 103 -0.34 24.00 48.26
CA ILE A 103 -1.38 23.80 49.28
C ILE A 103 -2.70 24.49 48.85
N GLY A 104 -2.77 25.00 47.62
CA GLY A 104 -3.96 25.62 47.03
C GLY A 104 -4.22 27.07 47.45
N ARG A 105 -3.25 27.76 48.07
CA ARG A 105 -3.40 29.19 48.43
C ARG A 105 -2.99 30.10 47.29
N ILE A 106 -3.76 31.17 47.05
CA ILE A 106 -3.46 32.15 46.00
C ILE A 106 -2.18 32.94 46.37
N ARG A 107 -1.14 32.79 45.55
CA ARG A 107 0.13 33.53 45.64
C ARG A 107 0.15 34.79 44.78
N GLY A 108 -0.68 34.82 43.74
CA GLY A 108 -0.81 35.95 42.85
C GLY A 108 -1.91 35.69 41.83
N ARG A 109 -2.16 36.67 40.96
CA ARG A 109 -3.07 36.52 39.82
C ARG A 109 -2.48 37.27 38.63
N TYR A 110 -2.69 36.73 37.44
CA TYR A 110 -2.33 37.40 36.20
C TYR A 110 -3.53 37.40 35.25
N ARG A 111 -3.46 38.27 34.25
CA ARG A 111 -4.40 38.37 33.14
C ARG A 111 -3.58 38.48 31.86
N VAL A 112 -4.06 37.92 30.77
CA VAL A 112 -3.35 37.89 29.49
C VAL A 112 -4.22 38.56 28.44
N ALA A 113 -3.59 39.42 27.65
CA ALA A 113 -4.16 40.05 26.47
C ALA A 113 -3.16 39.86 25.31
N ILE A 114 -3.64 39.42 24.15
CA ILE A 114 -2.81 39.09 22.99
C ILE A 114 -3.23 39.96 21.80
N GLU A 115 -2.31 40.78 21.31
CA GLU A 115 -2.48 41.55 20.08
C GLU A 115 -1.72 40.86 18.92
N ASP A 116 -2.31 40.91 17.72
CA ASP A 116 -1.64 40.47 16.50
C ASP A 116 -0.77 41.61 15.96
N GLU A 117 0.55 41.44 16.07
CA GLU A 117 1.53 42.39 15.51
C GLU A 117 1.68 42.24 13.99
N ALA A 118 1.36 41.08 13.41
CA ALA A 118 1.51 40.83 11.96
C ALA A 118 0.46 41.56 11.11
N GLY A 119 -0.61 42.08 11.72
CA GLY A 119 -1.64 42.90 11.06
C GLY A 119 -1.36 44.41 11.04
N LYS A 120 -0.20 44.85 11.56
CA LYS A 120 0.22 46.27 11.63
C LYS A 120 1.30 46.52 10.58
N VAL A 121 1.42 47.75 10.07
CA VAL A 121 2.48 48.11 9.10
C VAL A 121 3.85 48.15 9.77
N ASN A 122 4.88 47.58 9.14
CA ASN A 122 6.24 47.68 9.64
C ASN A 122 6.87 49.04 9.28
N LEU A 123 7.15 49.87 10.29
CA LEU A 123 7.79 51.17 10.11
C LEU A 123 9.26 51.09 9.70
N ASN A 124 9.88 49.92 9.75
CA ASN A 124 11.23 49.71 9.26
C ASN A 124 11.25 49.19 7.83
N LYS A 125 10.11 48.85 7.21
CA LYS A 125 10.10 48.21 5.90
C LYS A 125 9.34 49.03 4.86
N ALA A 126 8.15 49.51 5.20
CA ALA A 126 7.37 50.39 4.33
C ALA A 126 8.08 51.75 4.15
N HIS A 127 8.04 52.29 2.93
CA HIS A 127 8.68 53.58 2.59
C HIS A 127 7.85 54.45 1.63
N MET A 128 6.77 53.94 1.03
CA MET A 128 6.00 54.69 0.03
C MET A 128 5.15 55.82 0.64
N LEU A 129 5.27 57.02 0.05
CA LEU A 129 4.47 58.21 0.41
C LEU A 129 3.14 58.29 -0.35
N GLU A 130 3.04 57.64 -1.51
CA GLU A 130 1.83 57.52 -2.31
C GLU A 130 1.44 56.04 -2.47
N PRO A 131 0.22 55.71 -2.91
CA PRO A 131 -0.12 54.34 -3.29
C PRO A 131 0.83 53.82 -4.39
N SER A 132 1.36 52.61 -4.21
CA SER A 132 2.24 51.98 -5.22
C SER A 132 1.57 51.91 -6.59
N LYS A 133 2.36 52.16 -7.64
CA LYS A 133 1.98 52.01 -9.04
C LYS A 133 2.61 50.75 -9.68
N GLY A 134 3.47 50.05 -8.92
CA GLY A 134 4.17 48.83 -9.32
C GLY A 134 3.50 47.53 -8.86
N SER A 135 4.20 46.41 -9.03
CA SER A 135 3.66 45.04 -8.95
C SER A 135 3.36 44.50 -7.54
N ALA A 136 3.61 45.28 -6.47
CA ALA A 136 3.45 44.88 -5.06
C ALA A 136 4.31 43.66 -4.68
N TRP A 137 5.56 43.65 -5.14
CA TRP A 137 6.52 42.56 -4.95
C TRP A 137 7.17 42.60 -3.55
N ASP A 138 7.38 43.81 -3.03
CA ASP A 138 7.89 44.03 -1.68
C ASP A 138 6.91 44.80 -0.80
N THR A 139 6.93 44.44 0.47
CA THR A 139 6.24 45.10 1.58
C THR A 139 6.69 46.55 1.81
N GLY A 140 7.81 46.96 1.21
CA GLY A 140 8.25 48.34 1.12
C GLY A 140 7.26 49.27 0.39
N GLU A 141 6.51 48.71 -0.55
CA GLU A 141 5.55 49.43 -1.40
C GLU A 141 4.25 49.85 -0.67
N VAL A 142 4.11 49.50 0.62
CA VAL A 142 2.96 49.89 1.44
C VAL A 142 2.91 51.41 1.61
N SER A 143 1.78 52.01 1.23
CA SER A 143 1.53 53.45 1.47
C SER A 143 1.43 53.74 2.97
N LEU A 144 2.54 54.22 3.53
CA LEU A 144 2.67 54.55 4.95
C LEU A 144 1.64 55.61 5.41
N PRO A 145 1.35 56.70 4.67
CA PRO A 145 0.37 57.69 5.12
C PRO A 145 -1.03 57.09 5.26
N HIS A 146 -1.40 56.20 4.34
CA HIS A 146 -2.69 55.52 4.38
C HIS A 146 -2.75 54.51 5.54
N ALA A 147 -1.71 53.67 5.69
CA ALA A 147 -1.65 52.66 6.74
C ALA A 147 -1.67 53.30 8.15
N LEU A 148 -0.92 54.39 8.34
CA LEU A 148 -0.82 55.10 9.62
C LEU A 148 -1.98 56.06 9.88
N GLY A 149 -2.70 56.48 8.84
CA GLY A 149 -3.77 57.46 8.94
C GLY A 149 -3.29 58.86 9.32
N VAL A 150 -2.10 59.26 8.84
CA VAL A 150 -1.49 60.57 9.08
C VAL A 150 -1.13 61.26 7.75
N PRO A 151 -1.03 62.61 7.71
CA PRO A 151 -0.64 63.34 6.52
C PRO A 151 0.74 62.90 5.98
N PRO A 152 0.94 62.86 4.64
CA PRO A 152 2.21 62.45 4.02
C PRO A 152 3.44 63.23 4.52
N GLN A 153 3.28 64.51 4.88
CA GLN A 153 4.36 65.36 5.39
C GLN A 153 4.98 64.84 6.70
N ILE A 154 4.19 64.15 7.52
CA ILE A 154 4.66 63.54 8.76
C ILE A 154 5.43 62.25 8.46
N VAL A 155 4.97 61.49 7.45
CA VAL A 155 5.60 60.25 7.01
C VAL A 155 6.90 60.49 6.27
N GLU A 156 7.02 61.58 5.52
CA GLU A 156 8.27 61.97 4.85
C GLU A 156 9.42 62.08 5.85
N GLN A 157 9.16 62.52 7.08
CA GLN A 157 10.18 62.54 8.14
C GLN A 157 10.55 61.15 8.67
N VAL A 158 9.63 60.18 8.59
CA VAL A 158 9.90 58.77 8.92
C VAL A 158 10.81 58.17 7.86
N VAL A 159 10.54 58.40 6.58
CA VAL A 159 11.37 57.90 5.46
C VAL A 159 12.74 58.59 5.43
N ARG A 160 12.80 59.91 5.63
CA ARG A 160 14.08 60.64 5.79
C ARG A 160 14.88 60.17 7.01
N TYR A 161 14.20 59.72 8.06
CA TYR A 161 14.91 59.11 9.19
C TYR A 161 15.53 57.77 8.79
N GLN A 162 14.78 56.95 8.03
CA GLN A 162 15.25 55.66 7.51
C GLN A 162 16.47 55.81 6.60
N TYR A 163 16.42 56.74 5.64
CA TYR A 163 17.50 56.96 4.65
C TYR A 163 18.61 57.89 5.13
N GLY A 164 18.50 58.44 6.34
CA GLY A 164 19.50 59.37 6.86
C GLY A 164 19.67 60.67 6.05
N PRO A 165 20.74 61.43 6.34
CA PRO A 165 21.04 62.70 5.69
C PRO A 165 21.03 62.74 4.15
N ASN A 166 21.40 61.66 3.46
CA ASN A 166 21.47 61.61 2.00
C ASN A 166 20.07 61.53 1.31
N SER A 167 19.03 61.18 2.08
CA SER A 167 17.63 61.00 1.67
C SER A 167 17.37 59.95 0.58
N VAL A 168 18.28 59.02 0.37
CA VAL A 168 18.16 57.89 -0.57
C VAL A 168 18.48 56.57 0.16
N PRO A 169 17.85 55.44 -0.21
CA PRO A 169 18.18 54.14 0.38
C PRO A 169 19.66 53.80 0.12
N GLY A 170 20.34 53.21 1.10
CA GLY A 170 21.74 52.82 0.94
C GLY A 170 22.73 53.99 0.85
N ALA A 171 23.89 53.73 0.25
CA ALA A 171 24.81 54.75 -0.21
C ALA A 171 24.44 55.13 -1.65
N ARG A 172 24.21 56.42 -1.88
CA ARG A 172 23.82 56.96 -3.19
C ARG A 172 24.56 56.29 -4.37
N GLY A 173 23.84 55.61 -5.27
CA GLY A 173 24.40 54.84 -6.38
C GLY A 173 23.67 53.52 -6.63
N ASP A 174 24.37 52.56 -7.23
CA ASP A 174 23.95 51.16 -7.41
C ASP A 174 24.87 50.31 -6.52
N ASP A 175 24.48 50.18 -5.27
CA ASP A 175 25.30 49.68 -4.16
C ASP A 175 25.56 48.18 -4.23
N ASP A 176 24.57 47.42 -4.67
CA ASP A 176 24.62 45.98 -4.80
C ASP A 176 24.91 45.52 -6.26
N ARG A 177 25.04 46.48 -7.19
CA ARG A 177 25.34 46.28 -8.62
C ARG A 177 24.26 45.49 -9.34
N ASN A 178 23.01 45.63 -8.89
CA ASN A 178 21.87 44.91 -9.41
C ASN A 178 21.24 45.61 -10.64
N ASN A 179 21.56 46.87 -10.93
CA ASN A 179 20.89 47.66 -11.98
C ASN A 179 20.90 46.98 -13.36
N VAL A 180 22.01 46.30 -13.72
CA VAL A 180 22.13 45.56 -14.99
C VAL A 180 21.15 44.39 -15.09
N VAL A 181 20.73 43.85 -13.96
CA VAL A 181 19.74 42.78 -13.88
C VAL A 181 18.33 43.35 -13.84
N LEU A 182 18.11 44.40 -13.04
CA LEU A 182 16.78 44.98 -12.82
C LEU A 182 16.24 45.74 -14.04
N MET A 183 17.11 46.37 -14.85
CA MET A 183 16.71 47.13 -16.06
C MET A 183 15.99 46.30 -17.16
N ALA A 184 15.84 44.99 -17.01
CA ALA A 184 15.31 44.10 -18.05
C ALA A 184 14.62 42.82 -17.49
N ASP A 185 14.20 42.82 -16.23
CA ASP A 185 13.58 41.66 -15.58
C ASP A 185 12.04 41.60 -15.72
N GLY A 186 11.44 42.64 -16.29
CA GLY A 186 10.02 42.79 -16.56
C GLY A 186 9.21 43.28 -15.36
N LEU A 187 9.85 43.81 -14.32
CA LEU A 187 9.23 44.34 -13.11
C LEU A 187 9.38 45.88 -13.04
N ASP A 188 8.75 46.48 -12.01
CA ASP A 188 8.88 47.91 -11.67
C ASP A 188 9.47 47.94 -10.25
N ASN A 189 10.78 47.69 -10.16
CA ASN A 189 11.48 47.40 -8.91
C ASN A 189 11.62 48.64 -8.00
N ASN A 190 11.58 49.85 -8.56
CA ASN A 190 11.60 51.11 -7.82
C ASN A 190 10.19 51.72 -7.59
N ALA A 191 9.13 51.00 -8.03
CA ALA A 191 7.72 51.32 -7.87
C ALA A 191 7.31 52.71 -8.41
N ASN A 192 8.03 53.23 -9.42
CA ASN A 192 7.79 54.55 -9.99
C ASN A 192 6.67 54.54 -11.06
N GLY A 193 6.21 53.36 -11.48
CA GLY A 193 5.16 53.12 -12.45
C GLY A 193 5.64 52.85 -13.88
N LEU A 194 6.93 52.66 -14.08
CA LEU A 194 7.59 52.35 -15.35
C LEU A 194 8.38 51.04 -15.20
N ILE A 195 8.32 50.18 -16.20
CA ILE A 195 8.90 48.82 -16.19
C ILE A 195 10.12 48.81 -17.09
N ASP A 196 11.22 48.17 -16.65
CA ASP A 196 12.47 47.97 -17.40
C ASP A 196 13.13 49.31 -17.81
N GLU A 197 13.56 50.10 -16.82
CA GLU A 197 14.26 51.38 -17.03
C GLU A 197 15.78 51.29 -16.84
N ASP A 198 16.54 52.19 -17.49
CA ASP A 198 18.02 52.18 -17.45
C ASP A 198 18.60 52.41 -16.03
N ASP A 199 17.80 52.96 -15.10
CA ASP A 199 18.15 53.30 -13.72
C ASP A 199 17.31 52.55 -12.66
N GLU A 200 16.71 51.42 -13.04
CA GLU A 200 15.80 50.67 -12.18
C GLU A 200 16.42 50.09 -10.89
N GLY A 201 17.72 49.81 -10.91
CA GLY A 201 18.52 49.41 -9.74
C GLY A 201 19.50 50.50 -9.27
N VAL A 202 19.17 51.78 -9.46
CA VAL A 202 19.96 52.90 -8.93
C VAL A 202 19.16 53.62 -7.85
N ASP A 203 19.78 53.84 -6.68
CA ASP A 203 19.13 54.34 -5.47
C ASP A 203 17.83 53.55 -5.17
N ASP A 204 17.87 52.23 -5.40
CA ASP A 204 16.69 51.37 -5.40
C ASP A 204 16.23 51.04 -3.96
N PRO A 205 14.91 50.89 -3.70
CA PRO A 205 14.43 50.67 -2.35
C PRO A 205 14.92 49.37 -1.68
N GLY A 206 15.43 48.42 -2.46
CA GLY A 206 16.07 47.18 -2.00
C GLY A 206 17.44 47.39 -1.36
N GLU A 207 18.11 48.52 -1.63
CA GLU A 207 19.39 48.88 -1.00
C GLU A 207 19.23 49.17 0.49
N TYR A 208 18.07 49.70 0.90
CA TYR A 208 17.76 49.94 2.31
C TYR A 208 17.42 48.63 3.05
N THR A 209 18.39 48.12 3.82
CA THR A 209 18.22 46.92 4.65
C THR A 209 18.07 47.30 6.13
N PRO A 210 16.89 47.10 6.76
CA PRO A 210 16.67 47.56 8.14
C PRO A 210 17.47 46.79 9.18
N TRP A 211 17.94 45.59 8.83
CA TRP A 211 18.73 44.74 9.72
C TRP A 211 20.22 45.06 9.67
N GLN A 212 20.67 45.67 8.58
CA GLN A 212 22.04 46.06 8.30
C GLN A 212 22.01 47.34 7.44
N PRO A 213 21.71 48.50 8.04
CA PRO A 213 21.64 49.77 7.31
C PRO A 213 22.96 50.04 6.58
N MET A 214 22.89 50.44 5.32
CA MET A 214 24.07 50.78 4.51
C MET A 214 24.22 52.31 4.42
N GLY A 215 25.43 52.80 4.15
CA GLY A 215 25.68 54.25 4.14
C GLY A 215 25.34 54.94 5.47
N ASP A 216 24.44 55.92 5.41
CA ASP A 216 23.91 56.70 6.53
C ASP A 216 22.48 56.35 6.95
N ASP A 217 21.95 55.24 6.43
CA ASP A 217 20.66 54.67 6.77
C ASP A 217 20.53 54.37 8.27
N ARG A 218 19.28 54.41 8.77
CA ARG A 218 18.94 54.14 10.17
C ARG A 218 17.68 53.29 10.25
N ARG A 219 17.60 52.47 11.29
CA ARG A 219 16.39 51.73 11.65
C ARG A 219 15.80 52.27 12.94
N PHE A 220 14.49 52.15 13.09
CA PHE A 220 13.86 52.25 14.39
C PHE A 220 14.15 51.00 15.21
N THR A 221 14.65 51.18 16.42
CA THR A 221 14.90 50.09 17.37
C THR A 221 13.76 49.91 18.36
N THR A 222 12.93 50.95 18.55
CA THR A 222 11.74 50.90 19.39
C THR A 222 10.58 51.70 18.80
N VAL A 223 9.34 51.29 19.07
CA VAL A 223 8.15 52.06 18.65
C VAL A 223 8.13 53.45 19.32
N SER A 224 8.77 53.60 20.48
CA SER A 224 8.89 54.89 21.18
C SER A 224 9.82 55.86 20.45
N GLU A 225 10.90 55.37 19.84
CA GLU A 225 11.78 56.14 18.97
C GLU A 225 11.05 56.62 17.72
N ALA A 226 10.32 55.73 17.04
CA ALA A 226 9.51 56.07 15.87
C ALA A 226 8.43 57.11 16.22
N MET A 227 7.78 56.96 17.37
CA MET A 227 6.84 57.93 17.89
C MET A 227 7.50 59.30 18.15
N GLY A 228 8.74 59.32 18.64
CA GLY A 228 9.51 60.55 18.82
C GLY A 228 9.70 61.32 17.51
N VAL A 229 10.09 60.62 16.44
CA VAL A 229 10.24 61.20 15.09
C VAL A 229 8.92 61.72 14.56
N ILE A 230 7.87 60.90 14.60
CA ILE A 230 6.51 61.27 14.14
C ILE A 230 5.97 62.49 14.89
N LEU A 231 6.13 62.56 16.22
CA LEU A 231 5.65 63.67 17.03
C LEU A 231 6.50 64.95 16.87
N SER A 232 7.79 64.81 16.58
CA SER A 232 8.66 65.95 16.28
C SER A 232 8.30 66.62 14.95
N ALA A 233 7.83 65.85 13.97
CA ALA A 233 7.31 66.34 12.70
C ALA A 233 5.90 66.95 12.80
N ALA A 234 5.19 66.67 13.90
CA ALA A 234 3.80 67.06 14.13
C ALA A 234 3.64 68.27 15.07
N THR A 235 4.66 69.13 15.17
CA THR A 235 4.70 70.27 16.11
C THR A 235 3.58 71.29 15.92
N ASP A 236 2.99 71.35 14.73
CA ASP A 236 1.89 72.27 14.38
C ASP A 236 0.49 71.67 14.60
N LEU A 237 0.39 70.39 14.99
CA LEU A 237 -0.91 69.77 15.30
C LEU A 237 -1.46 70.27 16.66
N PRO A 238 -2.78 70.47 16.80
CA PRO A 238 -3.42 70.72 18.10
C PRO A 238 -3.10 69.64 19.14
N PHE A 239 -3.12 69.98 20.43
CA PHE A 239 -2.82 69.04 21.53
C PHE A 239 -3.69 67.77 21.47
N GLU A 240 -4.97 67.91 21.14
CA GLU A 240 -5.91 66.80 20.99
C GLU A 240 -5.53 65.88 19.81
N ALA A 241 -5.08 66.45 18.69
CA ALA A 241 -4.62 65.69 17.52
C ALA A 241 -3.29 64.98 17.80
N ARG A 242 -2.36 65.58 18.55
CA ARG A 242 -1.12 64.91 19.01
C ARG A 242 -1.42 63.75 19.95
N ASN A 243 -2.38 63.91 20.86
CA ASN A 243 -2.83 62.82 21.72
C ASN A 243 -3.52 61.70 20.93
N ALA A 244 -4.28 62.04 19.88
CA ALA A 244 -4.86 61.06 18.97
C ALA A 244 -3.79 60.29 18.20
N VAL A 245 -2.78 60.96 17.62
CA VAL A 245 -1.64 60.31 16.94
C VAL A 245 -0.87 59.40 17.90
N ARG A 246 -0.58 59.88 19.12
CA ARG A 246 0.07 59.08 20.17
C ARG A 246 -0.72 57.83 20.56
N ARG A 247 -2.05 57.85 20.41
CA ARG A 247 -2.94 56.72 20.67
C ARG A 247 -3.08 55.76 19.49
N GLU A 248 -3.19 56.27 18.27
CA GLU A 248 -3.54 55.48 17.08
C GLU A 248 -2.33 54.85 16.38
N ILE A 249 -1.15 55.49 16.40
CA ILE A 249 0.04 54.94 15.72
C ILE A 249 0.45 53.56 16.26
N PRO A 250 0.51 53.28 17.57
CA PRO A 250 0.87 51.94 18.08
C PRO A 250 -0.19 50.86 17.78
N ARG A 251 -1.37 51.24 17.26
CA ARG A 251 -2.43 50.32 16.82
C ARG A 251 -2.28 49.94 15.35
N ARG A 252 -1.62 50.80 14.57
CA ARG A 252 -1.50 50.67 13.12
C ARG A 252 -0.10 50.27 12.69
N ALA A 253 0.90 50.56 13.52
CA ALA A 253 2.32 50.41 13.21
C ALA A 253 3.05 49.48 14.19
N THR A 254 4.05 48.79 13.70
CA THR A 254 4.95 47.93 14.47
C THR A 254 6.37 48.01 13.91
N LEU A 255 7.32 47.38 14.61
CA LEU A 255 8.67 47.11 14.11
C LEU A 255 8.91 45.61 13.88
N TYR A 256 7.91 44.78 14.23
CA TYR A 256 8.06 43.34 14.40
C TYR A 256 7.25 42.52 13.39
N SER A 257 6.34 43.13 12.63
CA SER A 257 5.64 42.42 11.56
C SER A 257 6.63 42.04 10.47
N ILE A 258 6.48 40.81 9.97
CA ILE A 258 6.93 40.48 8.64
C ILE A 258 5.69 40.75 7.80
N ASP A 259 5.62 41.96 7.24
CA ASP A 259 4.53 42.30 6.35
C ASP A 259 4.49 41.21 5.25
N MET A 260 3.29 40.72 4.93
CA MET A 260 3.07 39.71 3.90
C MET A 260 1.89 40.17 3.06
N CYS A 261 1.92 39.88 1.76
CA CYS A 261 0.75 40.06 0.90
C CYS A 261 -0.44 39.27 1.48
N GLY A 262 -1.55 39.97 1.77
CA GLY A 262 -2.78 39.38 2.34
C GLY A 262 -3.09 39.70 3.81
N SER A 263 -2.41 40.66 4.45
CA SER A 263 -2.85 41.18 5.77
C SER A 263 -4.18 41.98 5.65
N PRO A 264 -4.90 42.27 6.76
CA PRO A 264 -6.17 43.01 6.74
C PRO A 264 -6.12 44.41 6.11
N THR A 265 -4.92 44.93 5.80
CA THR A 265 -4.70 46.18 5.07
C THR A 265 -4.69 45.98 3.54
N LEU A 266 -4.87 44.76 3.03
CA LEU A 266 -4.98 44.44 1.60
C LEU A 266 -6.33 43.74 1.31
N PRO A 267 -7.25 44.35 0.53
CA PRO A 267 -8.47 43.71 0.06
C PRO A 267 -8.16 42.57 -0.95
N MET A 268 -9.18 41.78 -1.33
CA MET A 268 -9.12 40.50 -2.10
C MET A 268 -8.35 40.50 -3.43
N ASP A 269 -7.75 41.61 -3.83
CA ASP A 269 -7.13 41.85 -5.14
C ASP A 269 -5.66 41.42 -5.21
N ALA A 270 -5.04 41.05 -4.07
CA ALA A 270 -3.63 40.67 -3.97
C ALA A 270 -3.33 39.17 -4.20
N PRO A 271 -2.08 38.82 -4.61
CA PRO A 271 -1.62 37.43 -4.72
C PRO A 271 -1.70 36.69 -3.37
N ALA A 272 -2.24 35.47 -3.37
CA ALA A 272 -2.42 34.69 -2.15
C ALA A 272 -1.24 33.73 -1.90
N ASP A 273 -0.79 33.57 -0.66
CA ASP A 273 0.33 32.68 -0.35
C ASP A 273 0.01 31.23 -0.73
N ILE A 274 0.76 30.72 -1.72
CA ILE A 274 0.56 29.40 -2.28
C ILE A 274 0.76 28.29 -1.27
N ASN A 275 1.42 28.52 -0.13
CA ASN A 275 1.56 27.51 0.90
C ASN A 275 0.41 27.50 1.91
N ALA A 276 -0.42 28.54 1.92
CA ALA A 276 -1.54 28.71 2.85
C ALA A 276 -2.93 28.61 2.18
N VAL A 277 -3.03 28.76 0.86
CA VAL A 277 -4.33 28.76 0.15
C VAL A 277 -5.05 27.42 0.24
N MET A 278 -6.34 27.41 0.55
CA MET A 278 -7.15 26.17 0.51
C MET A 278 -7.46 25.77 -0.94
N GLY A 279 -7.74 24.49 -1.24
CA GLY A 279 -7.98 24.04 -2.62
C GLY A 279 -9.06 24.81 -3.39
N ARG A 280 -10.14 25.26 -2.74
CA ARG A 280 -11.17 26.12 -3.36
C ARG A 280 -10.67 27.53 -3.67
N GLU A 281 -9.80 28.06 -2.83
CA GLU A 281 -9.19 29.38 -3.01
C GLU A 281 -8.12 29.31 -4.10
N CYS A 282 -7.27 28.29 -4.07
CA CYS A 282 -6.31 27.96 -5.12
C CYS A 282 -6.99 27.88 -6.49
N ARG A 283 -8.13 27.18 -6.59
CA ARG A 283 -8.95 27.13 -7.82
C ARG A 283 -9.39 28.51 -8.30
N THR A 284 -9.88 29.36 -7.39
CA THR A 284 -10.33 30.72 -7.75
C THR A 284 -9.17 31.56 -8.26
N ARG A 285 -8.00 31.48 -7.61
CA ARG A 285 -6.78 32.19 -8.02
C ARG A 285 -6.21 31.66 -9.33
N LEU A 286 -6.17 30.34 -9.55
CA LEU A 286 -5.80 29.74 -10.83
C LEU A 286 -6.74 30.18 -11.96
N ARG A 287 -8.04 30.34 -11.71
CA ARG A 287 -8.97 30.90 -12.70
C ARG A 287 -8.67 32.36 -13.03
N THR A 288 -8.27 33.16 -12.06
CA THR A 288 -7.83 34.54 -12.29
C THR A 288 -6.56 34.56 -13.13
N ALA A 289 -5.52 33.80 -12.74
CA ALA A 289 -4.28 33.66 -13.51
C ALA A 289 -4.54 33.21 -14.96
N ASN A 290 -5.40 32.20 -15.13
CA ASN A 290 -5.73 31.65 -16.44
C ASN A 290 -6.57 32.62 -17.32
N ARG A 291 -7.24 33.62 -16.72
CA ARG A 291 -7.88 34.72 -17.47
C ARG A 291 -6.88 35.76 -17.95
N ILE A 292 -5.81 35.99 -17.19
CA ILE A 292 -4.74 36.93 -17.54
C ILE A 292 -3.88 36.33 -18.67
N ALA A 293 -3.40 35.10 -18.48
CA ALA A 293 -2.72 34.34 -19.53
C ALA A 293 -3.21 32.89 -19.51
N ALA A 294 -3.86 32.47 -20.60
CA ALA A 294 -4.42 31.13 -20.72
C ALA A 294 -3.31 30.08 -20.79
N PHE A 295 -3.28 29.17 -19.82
CA PHE A 295 -2.39 28.00 -19.76
C PHE A 295 -3.17 26.67 -19.66
N GLU A 296 -4.45 26.72 -19.31
CA GLU A 296 -5.36 25.58 -19.34
C GLU A 296 -6.69 25.97 -20.02
N ASN A 297 -7.01 25.29 -21.11
CA ASN A 297 -8.16 25.62 -21.95
C ASN A 297 -9.45 24.92 -21.47
N VAL A 298 -9.33 23.90 -20.62
CA VAL A 298 -10.46 23.14 -20.09
C VAL A 298 -10.74 23.56 -18.65
N ALA A 299 -11.86 24.27 -18.43
CA ALA A 299 -12.21 24.83 -17.12
C ALA A 299 -12.28 23.78 -15.98
N ASN A 300 -12.61 22.52 -16.28
CA ASN A 300 -12.65 21.44 -15.28
C ASN A 300 -11.24 20.96 -14.88
N ARG A 301 -10.23 21.08 -15.75
CA ARG A 301 -8.85 20.69 -15.44
C ARG A 301 -8.15 21.67 -14.48
N LEU A 302 -8.67 22.89 -14.37
CA LEU A 302 -8.25 23.83 -13.32
C LEU A 302 -8.60 23.33 -11.91
N ASP A 303 -9.63 22.49 -11.78
CA ASP A 303 -10.01 21.90 -10.48
C ASP A 303 -8.99 20.83 -10.07
N GLU A 304 -8.59 19.97 -11.01
CA GLU A 304 -7.50 18.99 -10.83
C GLU A 304 -6.18 19.68 -10.54
N LEU A 305 -5.83 20.72 -11.31
CA LEU A 305 -4.60 21.48 -11.08
C LEU A 305 -4.58 22.13 -9.69
N ALA A 306 -5.70 22.69 -9.23
CA ALA A 306 -5.79 23.25 -7.88
C ALA A 306 -5.59 22.19 -6.79
N ALA A 307 -6.09 20.98 -7.00
CA ALA A 307 -5.86 19.86 -6.09
C ALA A 307 -4.40 19.38 -6.12
N ASN A 308 -3.80 19.24 -7.31
CA ASN A 308 -2.39 18.87 -7.48
C ASN A 308 -1.44 19.90 -6.83
N VAL A 309 -1.70 21.20 -6.95
CA VAL A 309 -0.88 22.24 -6.31
C VAL A 309 -0.89 22.09 -4.79
N VAL A 310 -2.05 21.74 -4.19
CA VAL A 310 -2.17 21.53 -2.74
C VAL A 310 -1.48 20.24 -2.31
N ASP A 311 -1.66 19.14 -3.05
CA ASP A 311 -1.06 17.84 -2.69
C ASP A 311 0.46 17.82 -2.94
N TYR A 312 0.96 18.57 -3.95
CA TYR A 312 2.40 18.67 -4.18
C TYR A 312 3.10 19.41 -3.05
N ARG A 313 2.41 20.33 -2.39
CA ARG A 313 3.01 21.17 -1.35
C ARG A 313 2.82 20.63 0.07
N ASP A 314 1.77 19.83 0.32
CA ASP A 314 1.53 19.30 1.66
C ASP A 314 2.24 17.95 1.85
N GLU A 315 2.41 17.58 3.12
CA GLU A 315 3.13 16.34 3.51
C GLU A 315 2.20 15.42 4.29
N ASN A 316 0.90 15.58 4.09
CA ASN A 316 -0.11 14.87 4.87
C ASN A 316 -0.41 13.48 4.28
N HIS A 317 0.01 13.21 3.04
CA HIS A 317 -0.29 11.98 2.31
C HIS A 317 -1.80 11.77 2.17
N VAL A 318 -2.53 12.83 1.80
CA VAL A 318 -3.99 12.85 1.66
C VAL A 318 -4.37 13.57 0.37
N LEU A 319 -5.06 12.86 -0.53
CA LEU A 319 -5.57 13.46 -1.75
C LEU A 319 -6.56 14.59 -1.45
N THR A 320 -6.23 15.80 -1.92
CA THR A 320 -7.15 16.93 -1.93
C THR A 320 -8.24 16.68 -2.96
N THR A 321 -9.46 17.10 -2.64
CA THR A 321 -10.60 17.05 -3.57
C THR A 321 -11.12 18.45 -3.86
N VAL A 322 -11.15 18.84 -5.13
CA VAL A 322 -11.69 20.12 -5.60
C VAL A 322 -12.66 19.86 -6.74
N GLY A 323 -13.91 20.32 -6.64
CA GLY A 323 -14.87 20.23 -7.74
C GLY A 323 -15.23 18.80 -8.18
N GLY A 324 -14.87 17.77 -7.40
CA GLY A 324 -15.01 16.35 -7.77
C GLY A 324 -13.77 15.74 -8.43
N ALA A 325 -12.74 16.54 -8.73
CA ALA A 325 -11.41 16.07 -9.10
C ALA A 325 -10.59 15.76 -7.85
N TYR A 326 -9.75 14.73 -7.93
CA TYR A 326 -8.75 14.39 -6.91
C TYR A 326 -7.39 14.93 -7.36
N GLY A 327 -6.56 15.34 -6.41
CA GLY A 327 -5.18 15.68 -6.67
C GLY A 327 -4.29 14.44 -6.82
N VAL A 328 -2.99 14.62 -6.63
CA VAL A 328 -1.97 13.58 -6.77
C VAL A 328 -0.94 13.71 -5.66
N GLU A 329 -0.76 12.60 -4.96
CA GLU A 329 0.17 12.45 -3.85
C GLU A 329 1.47 11.74 -4.24
N ALA A 330 2.43 11.68 -3.31
CA ALA A 330 3.75 11.13 -3.55
C ALA A 330 3.77 9.64 -3.92
N VAL A 331 2.88 8.83 -3.34
CA VAL A 331 2.82 7.38 -3.58
C VAL A 331 1.71 7.05 -4.58
N ASN A 332 2.07 6.41 -5.69
CA ASN A 332 1.16 6.10 -6.78
C ASN A 332 1.20 4.63 -7.18
N PHE A 333 0.07 4.09 -7.66
CA PHE A 333 0.05 2.82 -8.39
C PHE A 333 0.77 2.98 -9.73
N ASN A 334 1.71 2.09 -10.06
CA ASN A 334 2.53 2.17 -11.27
C ASN A 334 2.22 1.07 -12.29
N GLU A 335 2.35 -0.19 -11.89
CA GLU A 335 2.19 -1.36 -12.76
C GLU A 335 1.38 -2.45 -12.06
N LEU A 336 0.54 -3.15 -12.82
CA LEU A 336 -0.30 -4.23 -12.35
C LEU A 336 -0.11 -5.46 -13.23
N LEU A 337 0.35 -6.55 -12.62
CA LEU A 337 0.25 -7.89 -13.19
C LEU A 337 -1.00 -8.55 -12.62
N ALA A 338 -2.12 -8.37 -13.32
CA ALA A 338 -3.44 -8.86 -12.94
C ALA A 338 -3.78 -10.12 -13.73
N ASN A 339 -4.25 -11.15 -13.03
CA ASN A 339 -4.60 -12.47 -13.55
C ASN A 339 -3.71 -12.97 -14.71
N ASP A 340 -2.44 -13.25 -14.40
CA ASP A 340 -1.42 -13.76 -15.34
C ASP A 340 -1.63 -15.26 -15.70
N GLY A 341 -2.87 -15.62 -16.04
CA GLY A 341 -3.27 -16.99 -16.38
C GLY A 341 -3.57 -17.85 -15.15
N THR A 342 -4.16 -17.28 -14.09
CA THR A 342 -4.81 -18.09 -13.06
C THR A 342 -6.00 -18.80 -13.69
N GLU A 343 -6.06 -20.12 -13.54
CA GLU A 343 -7.08 -20.94 -14.21
C GLU A 343 -7.79 -21.86 -13.23
N GLY A 344 -9.10 -21.98 -13.40
CA GLY A 344 -9.94 -22.94 -12.71
C GLY A 344 -10.12 -24.20 -13.55
N ARG A 345 -10.11 -25.36 -12.90
CA ARG A 345 -10.40 -26.67 -13.51
C ARG A 345 -11.44 -27.36 -12.67
N ASP A 346 -12.38 -28.00 -13.35
CA ASP A 346 -13.30 -28.93 -12.70
C ASP A 346 -12.50 -30.14 -12.16
N GLY A 347 -12.86 -30.63 -10.98
CA GLY A 347 -12.30 -31.85 -10.41
C GLY A 347 -12.85 -33.12 -11.08
N THR A 348 -13.93 -33.02 -11.86
CA THR A 348 -14.46 -34.13 -12.67
C THR A 348 -13.48 -34.55 -13.75
N CYS A 349 -13.09 -35.82 -13.73
CA CYS A 349 -12.06 -36.33 -14.62
C CYS A 349 -12.64 -36.71 -16.01
N THR A 350 -11.81 -36.59 -17.06
CA THR A 350 -12.12 -36.70 -18.50
C THR A 350 -13.06 -37.85 -18.91
N PHE A 351 -13.12 -38.92 -18.11
CA PHE A 351 -13.90 -40.11 -18.39
C PHE A 351 -15.42 -39.94 -18.20
N ILE A 352 -15.88 -39.02 -17.34
CA ILE A 352 -17.30 -38.87 -16.97
C ILE A 352 -17.69 -37.40 -17.13
N LYS A 353 -17.93 -37.01 -18.38
CA LYS A 353 -18.49 -35.68 -18.70
C LYS A 353 -19.75 -35.90 -19.51
N GLN A 354 -20.89 -35.95 -18.83
CA GLN A 354 -22.21 -35.78 -19.49
C GLN A 354 -22.48 -34.31 -19.85
N SER A 355 -21.63 -33.37 -19.45
CA SER A 355 -21.92 -31.94 -19.40
C SER A 355 -21.22 -31.06 -20.44
N TYR A 356 -20.38 -31.63 -21.31
CA TYR A 356 -19.79 -30.88 -22.43
C TYR A 356 -20.36 -31.39 -23.76
N ASP A 357 -20.57 -30.46 -24.69
CA ASP A 357 -21.04 -30.70 -26.07
C ASP A 357 -20.09 -31.63 -26.89
N SER A 358 -18.96 -32.06 -26.30
CA SER A 358 -18.02 -33.02 -26.85
C SER A 358 -18.56 -34.45 -26.71
N ARG A 359 -19.35 -34.89 -27.69
CA ARG A 359 -19.99 -36.23 -27.70
C ARG A 359 -19.00 -37.41 -27.87
N THR A 360 -17.70 -37.15 -28.03
CA THR A 360 -16.67 -38.17 -28.30
C THR A 360 -15.51 -38.13 -27.29
N VAL A 361 -14.83 -39.26 -27.07
CA VAL A 361 -13.63 -39.35 -26.23
C VAL A 361 -12.48 -38.48 -26.77
N ALA A 362 -12.25 -38.50 -28.07
CA ALA A 362 -11.23 -37.67 -28.72
C ALA A 362 -11.41 -36.17 -28.42
N ALA A 363 -12.65 -35.66 -28.48
CA ALA A 363 -12.93 -34.26 -28.17
C ALA A 363 -12.69 -33.92 -26.69
N ARG A 364 -12.94 -34.87 -25.77
CA ARG A 364 -12.64 -34.71 -24.34
C ARG A 364 -11.13 -34.75 -24.04
N ILE A 365 -10.39 -35.58 -24.77
CA ILE A 365 -8.92 -35.62 -24.67
C ILE A 365 -8.29 -34.32 -25.19
N ALA A 366 -8.89 -33.71 -26.23
CA ALA A 366 -8.47 -32.43 -26.77
C ALA A 366 -8.83 -31.23 -25.87
N ASP A 367 -9.80 -31.39 -24.96
CA ASP A 367 -10.19 -30.34 -24.01
C ASP A 367 -9.06 -30.06 -23.02
N LYS A 368 -8.51 -28.84 -23.06
CA LYS A 368 -7.47 -28.40 -22.13
C LYS A 368 -7.97 -28.33 -20.68
N HIS A 369 -9.29 -28.22 -20.45
CA HIS A 369 -9.88 -28.15 -19.11
C HIS A 369 -10.13 -29.52 -18.49
N ALA A 370 -9.94 -30.62 -19.22
CA ALA A 370 -10.18 -31.96 -18.71
C ALA A 370 -8.95 -32.52 -17.97
N PRO A 371 -9.03 -32.78 -16.65
CA PRO A 371 -7.95 -33.41 -15.91
C PRO A 371 -7.98 -34.93 -16.05
N PHE A 372 -6.80 -35.55 -16.05
CA PHE A 372 -6.65 -37.00 -16.07
C PHE A 372 -6.26 -37.51 -14.69
N CYS A 373 -6.99 -38.48 -14.14
CA CYS A 373 -6.72 -39.01 -12.81
C CYS A 373 -6.24 -40.47 -12.89
N ALA A 374 -5.21 -40.79 -12.12
CA ALA A 374 -4.70 -42.17 -12.01
C ALA A 374 -5.79 -43.13 -11.49
N ALA A 375 -6.63 -42.69 -10.56
CA ALA A 375 -7.72 -43.50 -10.02
C ALA A 375 -8.74 -43.92 -11.09
N ASN A 376 -8.85 -43.18 -12.20
CA ASN A 376 -9.73 -43.57 -13.30
C ASN A 376 -9.15 -44.71 -14.16
N LEU A 377 -7.82 -44.85 -14.21
CA LEU A 377 -7.13 -45.96 -14.89
C LEU A 377 -7.27 -47.25 -14.10
N THR A 378 -7.33 -47.14 -12.78
CA THR A 378 -7.52 -48.27 -11.87
C THR A 378 -9.01 -48.55 -11.55
N ARG A 379 -9.89 -47.68 -12.07
CA ARG A 379 -11.31 -47.47 -11.77
C ARG A 379 -11.60 -47.18 -10.30
N GLY A 380 -12.08 -45.95 -10.07
CA GLY A 380 -12.53 -45.51 -8.77
C GLY A 380 -13.78 -46.24 -8.27
N CYS A 381 -14.04 -46.15 -6.97
CA CYS A 381 -15.22 -46.73 -6.33
C CYS A 381 -16.51 -45.99 -6.77
N ASP A 382 -16.98 -46.19 -8.00
CA ASP A 382 -18.21 -45.57 -8.51
C ASP A 382 -19.40 -45.97 -7.62
N SER A 383 -19.96 -45.00 -6.90
CA SER A 383 -21.33 -44.99 -6.32
C SER A 383 -21.70 -46.09 -5.31
N ALA A 384 -20.81 -47.01 -4.98
CA ALA A 384 -21.13 -48.09 -4.08
C ALA A 384 -20.78 -47.69 -2.65
N TRP A 385 -21.67 -46.89 -2.07
CA TRP A 385 -21.60 -46.38 -0.71
C TRP A 385 -21.32 -47.52 0.30
N ASP A 386 -21.87 -48.72 0.06
CA ASP A 386 -21.66 -49.92 0.89
C ASP A 386 -20.22 -50.51 0.86
N ILE A 387 -19.33 -50.07 -0.04
CA ILE A 387 -17.94 -50.59 -0.17
C ILE A 387 -17.07 -50.26 1.05
N TYR A 388 -17.32 -49.12 1.70
CA TYR A 388 -16.46 -48.63 2.77
C TYR A 388 -16.78 -49.24 4.14
N GLU A 389 -17.97 -49.84 4.30
CA GLU A 389 -18.36 -50.56 5.53
C GLU A 389 -17.92 -52.02 5.50
N ASN A 390 -17.95 -52.66 4.33
CA ASN A 390 -17.57 -54.06 4.17
C ASN A 390 -16.74 -54.27 2.88
N PRO A 391 -15.42 -54.52 2.99
CA PRO A 391 -14.57 -54.86 1.84
C PRO A 391 -15.07 -56.06 1.03
N ASP A 392 -15.87 -56.96 1.60
CA ASP A 392 -16.48 -58.07 0.88
C ASP A 392 -17.52 -57.63 -0.15
N ASN A 393 -18.09 -56.42 -0.02
CA ASN A 393 -18.95 -55.82 -1.05
C ASN A 393 -18.18 -55.55 -2.36
N LEU A 394 -16.87 -55.34 -2.29
CA LEU A 394 -16.04 -55.27 -3.49
C LEU A 394 -16.04 -56.59 -4.26
N ASN A 395 -16.19 -57.74 -3.59
CA ASN A 395 -16.35 -59.03 -4.26
C ASN A 395 -17.69 -59.08 -5.02
N TYR A 396 -18.77 -58.53 -4.44
CA TYR A 396 -20.07 -58.43 -5.10
C TYR A 396 -19.99 -57.55 -6.37
N TYR A 397 -19.41 -56.36 -6.28
CA TYR A 397 -19.29 -55.46 -7.44
C TYR A 397 -18.37 -56.02 -8.53
N ALA A 398 -17.24 -56.60 -8.14
CA ALA A 398 -16.32 -57.26 -9.06
C ALA A 398 -16.97 -58.48 -9.77
N LYS A 399 -17.90 -59.17 -9.10
CA LYS A 399 -18.60 -60.35 -9.63
C LYS A 399 -19.80 -60.02 -10.52
N TYR A 400 -20.63 -59.04 -10.14
CA TYR A 400 -21.98 -58.88 -10.70
C TYR A 400 -22.20 -57.67 -11.61
N ARG A 401 -21.26 -56.73 -11.72
CA ARG A 401 -21.43 -55.53 -12.54
C ARG A 401 -20.46 -55.50 -13.73
N SER A 402 -21.01 -55.78 -14.91
CA SER A 402 -20.32 -55.91 -16.20
C SER A 402 -19.52 -54.69 -16.63
N SER A 403 -19.95 -53.50 -16.24
CA SER A 403 -19.23 -52.28 -16.54
C SER A 403 -17.84 -52.26 -15.90
N TYR A 404 -17.66 -52.81 -14.69
CA TYR A 404 -16.39 -52.73 -13.94
C TYR A 404 -15.28 -53.59 -14.54
N ALA A 405 -15.61 -54.75 -15.11
CA ALA A 405 -14.63 -55.65 -15.71
C ALA A 405 -13.99 -55.10 -17.02
N ARG A 406 -14.60 -54.11 -17.67
CA ARG A 406 -14.09 -53.49 -18.92
C ARG A 406 -12.74 -52.79 -18.76
N ARG A 407 -12.35 -52.45 -17.53
CA ARG A 407 -11.09 -51.76 -17.19
C ARG A 407 -10.14 -52.61 -16.35
N ALA A 408 -10.33 -53.93 -16.36
CA ALA A 408 -9.41 -54.83 -15.69
C ALA A 408 -8.01 -54.72 -16.32
N VAL A 409 -6.98 -54.74 -15.48
CA VAL A 409 -5.59 -54.81 -15.90
C VAL A 409 -5.09 -56.24 -15.75
N ASP A 410 -4.31 -56.71 -16.72
CA ASP A 410 -3.67 -58.03 -16.61
C ASP A 410 -2.53 -57.94 -15.59
N ILE A 411 -2.37 -59.01 -14.81
CA ILE A 411 -1.35 -59.10 -13.76
C ILE A 411 -0.54 -60.38 -13.88
N LYS A 412 0.73 -60.31 -13.48
CA LYS A 412 1.56 -61.49 -13.20
C LYS A 412 1.53 -61.80 -11.71
N MET A 413 1.38 -63.07 -11.37
CA MET A 413 1.65 -63.57 -10.00
C MET A 413 3.16 -63.79 -9.90
N GLU A 414 3.84 -63.13 -8.96
CA GLU A 414 5.32 -63.16 -8.91
C GLU A 414 5.89 -64.47 -8.34
N ASP A 415 5.10 -65.20 -7.54
CA ASP A 415 5.52 -66.48 -6.96
C ASP A 415 4.94 -67.64 -7.81
N ASP A 416 5.78 -68.57 -8.27
CA ASP A 416 5.44 -69.66 -9.23
C ASP A 416 4.59 -70.83 -8.64
N ASN A 417 3.92 -70.66 -7.49
CA ASN A 417 3.33 -71.76 -6.72
C ASN A 417 1.81 -71.67 -6.52
N ASP A 418 1.05 -71.16 -7.49
CA ASP A 418 -0.42 -70.97 -7.43
C ASP A 418 -0.93 -70.15 -6.22
N ARG A 419 -0.04 -69.58 -5.42
CA ARG A 419 -0.32 -68.76 -4.24
C ARG A 419 0.78 -67.71 -4.11
N THR A 420 0.39 -66.43 -4.09
CA THR A 420 1.34 -65.32 -4.02
C THR A 420 0.87 -64.23 -3.07
N ARG A 421 1.82 -63.50 -2.46
CA ARG A 421 1.55 -62.19 -1.82
C ARG A 421 1.97 -61.02 -2.70
N ARG A 422 2.56 -61.28 -3.87
CA ARG A 422 3.10 -60.27 -4.77
C ARG A 422 2.54 -60.44 -6.17
N ILE A 423 1.98 -59.37 -6.69
CA ILE A 423 1.45 -59.31 -8.06
C ILE A 423 2.09 -58.14 -8.80
N ARG A 424 2.26 -58.25 -10.11
CA ARG A 424 2.76 -57.16 -10.96
C ARG A 424 1.71 -56.72 -11.95
N ILE A 425 1.46 -55.41 -12.00
CA ILE A 425 0.62 -54.78 -13.01
C ILE A 425 1.36 -54.81 -14.36
N LEU A 426 0.74 -55.44 -15.36
CA LEU A 426 1.31 -55.53 -16.70
C LEU A 426 0.80 -54.40 -17.61
N GLY A 427 -0.52 -54.17 -17.63
CA GLY A 427 -1.15 -53.11 -18.42
C GLY A 427 -2.62 -53.37 -18.72
N PRO A 428 -3.23 -52.62 -19.66
CA PRO A 428 -4.59 -52.87 -20.13
C PRO A 428 -4.82 -54.34 -20.50
N GLY A 429 -5.94 -54.91 -20.05
CA GLY A 429 -6.25 -56.31 -20.25
C GLY A 429 -6.39 -56.69 -21.73
N LYS A 430 -5.89 -57.87 -22.10
CA LYS A 430 -5.92 -58.40 -23.47
C LYS A 430 -6.84 -59.61 -23.61
N ILE A 431 -7.30 -59.90 -24.82
CA ILE A 431 -8.10 -61.09 -25.16
C ILE A 431 -7.45 -61.90 -26.27
N LYS A 432 -7.75 -63.19 -26.34
CA LYS A 432 -7.39 -64.07 -27.45
C LYS A 432 -8.65 -64.78 -27.93
N PRO A 433 -9.33 -64.28 -28.96
CA PRO A 433 -10.47 -64.98 -29.56
C PRO A 433 -10.08 -66.40 -30.01
N SER A 434 -11.03 -67.34 -30.02
CA SER A 434 -10.77 -68.75 -30.34
C SER A 434 -9.99 -68.90 -31.66
N GLY A 435 -8.79 -69.51 -31.61
CA GLY A 435 -7.91 -69.70 -32.77
C GLY A 435 -7.22 -68.43 -33.31
N GLY A 436 -7.40 -67.27 -32.67
CA GLY A 436 -6.86 -65.98 -33.12
C GLY A 436 -5.60 -65.53 -32.38
N THR A 437 -5.06 -64.38 -32.81
CA THR A 437 -3.96 -63.67 -32.15
C THR A 437 -4.44 -62.91 -30.91
N ILE A 438 -3.52 -62.62 -29.98
CA ILE A 438 -3.82 -61.79 -28.81
C ILE A 438 -4.14 -60.37 -29.27
N ASN A 439 -5.35 -59.92 -28.95
CA ASN A 439 -5.90 -58.60 -29.23
C ASN A 439 -6.16 -57.84 -27.94
N GLU A 440 -6.58 -56.60 -28.11
CA GLU A 440 -6.70 -55.64 -27.03
C GLU A 440 -8.11 -55.68 -26.48
N GLY A 441 -8.21 -55.77 -25.16
CA GLY A 441 -9.45 -56.09 -24.47
C GLY A 441 -10.25 -54.86 -24.06
N TRP A 442 -9.58 -53.73 -23.85
CA TRP A 442 -10.22 -52.46 -23.53
C TRP A 442 -10.93 -51.89 -24.76
N THR A 443 -11.97 -51.10 -24.53
CA THR A 443 -12.64 -50.36 -25.61
C THR A 443 -11.66 -49.36 -26.25
N ALA A 444 -11.91 -48.98 -27.51
CA ALA A 444 -11.09 -47.98 -28.19
C ALA A 444 -11.00 -46.67 -27.37
N ASP A 445 -12.13 -46.26 -26.80
CA ASP A 445 -12.28 -45.11 -25.90
C ASP A 445 -11.40 -45.22 -24.64
N ASP A 446 -11.48 -46.33 -23.89
CA ASP A 446 -10.69 -46.50 -22.66
C ASP A 446 -9.18 -46.54 -22.96
N ARG A 447 -8.82 -47.14 -24.09
CA ARG A 447 -7.44 -47.19 -24.58
C ARG A 447 -6.91 -45.82 -24.97
N GLU A 448 -7.68 -45.03 -25.72
CA GLU A 448 -7.25 -43.70 -26.15
C GLU A 448 -6.91 -42.81 -24.95
N VAL A 449 -7.71 -42.91 -23.88
CA VAL A 449 -7.43 -42.15 -22.65
C VAL A 449 -6.22 -42.71 -21.88
N TYR A 450 -6.04 -44.03 -21.82
CA TYR A 450 -4.84 -44.64 -21.22
C TYR A 450 -3.56 -44.22 -21.93
N ASP A 451 -3.57 -44.25 -23.26
CA ASP A 451 -2.45 -43.85 -24.10
C ASP A 451 -2.17 -42.36 -23.92
N ARG A 452 -3.21 -41.51 -23.87
CA ARG A 452 -3.06 -40.09 -23.57
C ARG A 452 -2.45 -39.87 -22.19
N TYR A 453 -2.92 -40.55 -21.16
CA TYR A 453 -2.36 -40.43 -19.82
C TYR A 453 -0.87 -40.80 -19.82
N THR A 454 -0.51 -41.92 -20.44
CA THR A 454 0.87 -42.37 -20.56
C THR A 454 1.76 -41.33 -21.26
N LEU A 455 1.25 -40.68 -22.32
CA LEU A 455 1.93 -39.58 -23.01
C LEU A 455 2.13 -38.36 -22.09
N LEU A 456 1.10 -37.96 -21.32
CA LEU A 456 1.20 -36.84 -20.39
C LEU A 456 2.30 -37.12 -19.34
N ARG A 457 2.34 -38.34 -18.79
CA ARG A 457 3.37 -38.80 -17.85
C ARG A 457 4.77 -38.75 -18.45
N GLN A 458 4.92 -39.21 -19.70
CA GLN A 458 6.17 -39.09 -20.45
C GLN A 458 6.62 -37.63 -20.57
N GLY A 459 5.70 -36.72 -20.91
CA GLY A 459 5.98 -35.29 -21.06
C GLY A 459 6.34 -34.57 -19.76
N ILE A 460 5.96 -35.13 -18.60
CA ILE A 460 6.38 -34.63 -17.27
C ILE A 460 7.76 -35.19 -16.89
N GLY A 461 8.09 -36.41 -17.33
CA GLY A 461 9.46 -36.96 -17.32
C GLY A 461 9.91 -37.65 -16.02
N ARG A 462 9.06 -37.71 -14.99
CA ARG A 462 9.42 -38.32 -13.69
C ARG A 462 9.18 -39.85 -13.65
N TYR A 463 8.16 -40.33 -14.37
CA TYR A 463 7.74 -41.72 -14.40
C TYR A 463 7.25 -42.07 -15.82
N GLY A 464 8.13 -42.63 -16.62
CA GLY A 464 7.98 -42.74 -18.07
C GLY A 464 7.23 -43.99 -18.53
N PRO A 465 6.91 -44.06 -19.85
CA PRO A 465 6.35 -45.26 -20.45
C PRO A 465 7.36 -46.41 -20.39
N ARG A 466 6.85 -47.62 -20.28
CA ARG A 466 7.64 -48.86 -20.36
C ARG A 466 6.85 -49.94 -21.10
N THR A 467 7.56 -50.89 -21.66
CA THR A 467 6.96 -52.09 -22.25
C THR A 467 7.36 -53.30 -21.42
N VAL A 468 6.39 -54.12 -21.05
CA VAL A 468 6.63 -55.35 -20.28
C VAL A 468 6.07 -56.53 -21.07
N SER A 469 6.88 -57.56 -21.31
CA SER A 469 6.47 -58.79 -21.98
C SER A 469 6.44 -59.92 -20.97
N GLU A 470 5.25 -60.20 -20.45
CA GLU A 470 5.04 -61.15 -19.35
C GLU A 470 3.72 -61.89 -19.57
N ASN A 471 3.66 -63.14 -19.09
CA ASN A 471 2.49 -63.99 -19.32
C ASN A 471 1.55 -64.00 -18.10
N PRO A 472 0.34 -63.39 -18.18
CA PRO A 472 -0.65 -63.46 -17.10
C PRO A 472 -1.43 -64.79 -17.02
N GLY A 473 -1.21 -65.71 -17.97
CA GLY A 473 -1.92 -67.00 -18.08
C GLY A 473 -2.44 -67.36 -19.47
N PHE A 474 -1.89 -66.77 -20.54
CA PHE A 474 -2.11 -67.21 -21.92
C PHE A 474 -1.32 -68.50 -22.21
N ASP A 475 -1.86 -69.30 -23.12
CA ASP A 475 -1.30 -70.56 -23.63
C ASP A 475 -0.27 -70.36 -24.77
N THR A 476 0.14 -69.11 -25.04
CA THR A 476 1.03 -68.71 -26.16
C THR A 476 2.20 -67.87 -25.66
N GLU A 477 3.04 -67.37 -26.58
CA GLU A 477 4.13 -66.44 -26.26
C GLU A 477 3.66 -65.25 -25.40
N PRO A 478 4.50 -64.74 -24.47
CA PRO A 478 4.15 -63.65 -23.57
C PRO A 478 3.71 -62.39 -24.32
N PRO A 479 2.49 -61.86 -24.10
CA PRO A 479 2.06 -60.63 -24.73
C PRO A 479 2.86 -59.42 -24.21
N ALA A 480 3.11 -58.47 -25.10
CA ALA A 480 3.72 -57.19 -24.76
C ALA A 480 2.65 -56.18 -24.29
N TYR A 481 2.86 -55.58 -23.13
CA TYR A 481 2.00 -54.55 -22.56
C TYR A 481 2.70 -53.20 -22.59
N LYS A 482 2.00 -52.18 -23.10
CA LYS A 482 2.40 -50.78 -22.93
C LYS A 482 1.87 -50.29 -21.59
N THR A 483 2.78 -49.83 -20.73
CA THR A 483 2.44 -49.30 -19.41
C THR A 483 3.42 -48.19 -19.05
N PHE A 484 3.49 -47.80 -17.79
CA PHE A 484 4.38 -46.77 -17.28
C PHE A 484 4.84 -47.11 -15.86
N GLU A 485 5.86 -46.40 -15.41
CA GLU A 485 6.36 -46.52 -14.05
C GLU A 485 5.46 -45.81 -13.04
N TRP A 486 5.34 -46.38 -11.84
CA TRP A 486 4.58 -45.78 -10.75
C TRP A 486 5.50 -45.10 -9.73
N PRO A 487 5.03 -44.11 -8.99
CA PRO A 487 5.72 -43.66 -7.80
C PRO A 487 5.84 -44.79 -6.75
N PRO A 488 7.00 -44.99 -6.08
CA PRO A 488 7.16 -46.04 -5.07
C PRO A 488 6.18 -45.92 -3.89
N GLY A 489 5.38 -46.96 -3.71
CA GLY A 489 4.33 -47.11 -2.71
C GLY A 489 3.07 -46.30 -3.01
N PHE A 490 2.86 -45.85 -4.25
CA PHE A 490 1.66 -45.11 -4.70
C PHE A 490 0.34 -45.81 -4.32
N PHE A 491 0.29 -47.15 -4.38
CA PHE A 491 -0.93 -47.91 -4.12
C PHE A 491 -1.10 -48.35 -2.66
N ILE A 492 -0.24 -47.90 -1.74
CA ILE A 492 -0.38 -48.23 -0.31
C ILE A 492 -1.76 -47.77 0.19
N ASN A 493 -2.40 -48.60 1.02
CA ASN A 493 -3.77 -48.41 1.53
C ASN A 493 -4.89 -48.43 0.48
N SER A 494 -4.57 -48.69 -0.78
CA SER A 494 -5.57 -49.05 -1.80
C SER A 494 -5.98 -50.52 -1.62
N TYR A 495 -7.07 -50.92 -2.25
CA TYR A 495 -7.50 -52.32 -2.34
C TYR A 495 -7.36 -52.82 -3.76
N VAL A 496 -7.24 -54.13 -3.93
CA VAL A 496 -7.24 -54.77 -5.24
C VAL A 496 -8.19 -55.96 -5.23
N SER A 497 -9.06 -56.05 -6.24
CA SER A 497 -9.84 -57.25 -6.52
C SER A 497 -9.14 -58.06 -7.59
N ILE A 498 -8.76 -59.28 -7.27
CA ILE A 498 -8.06 -60.19 -8.20
C ILE A 498 -9.00 -61.30 -8.63
N ALA A 499 -8.98 -61.65 -9.92
CA ALA A 499 -9.75 -62.76 -10.48
C ALA A 499 -9.09 -63.41 -11.69
N PHE A 500 -9.64 -64.54 -12.11
CA PHE A 500 -9.11 -65.40 -13.16
C PHE A 500 -10.15 -65.62 -14.27
N THR A 501 -9.85 -65.13 -15.47
CA THR A 501 -10.80 -65.02 -16.59
C THR A 501 -10.40 -65.88 -17.79
N ASP A 502 -11.38 -66.33 -18.57
CA ASP A 502 -11.16 -67.03 -19.85
C ASP A 502 -10.45 -66.13 -20.88
N PRO A 503 -9.41 -66.61 -21.58
CA PRO A 503 -8.68 -65.82 -22.57
C PRO A 503 -9.53 -65.27 -23.72
N THR A 504 -10.60 -65.96 -24.10
CA THR A 504 -11.46 -65.59 -25.23
C THR A 504 -12.47 -64.51 -24.90
N ARG A 505 -12.58 -64.08 -23.63
CA ARG A 505 -13.66 -63.21 -23.16
C ARG A 505 -13.16 -62.00 -22.38
N LEU A 506 -13.67 -60.84 -22.79
CA LEU A 506 -13.83 -59.64 -21.94
C LEU A 506 -15.29 -59.14 -21.92
N THR A 507 -16.23 -59.96 -22.38
CA THR A 507 -17.49 -59.54 -23.01
C THR A 507 -18.52 -58.89 -22.08
N GLU A 508 -19.23 -57.90 -22.62
CA GLU A 508 -20.06 -56.89 -21.94
C GLU A 508 -21.41 -57.34 -21.33
N THR A 509 -21.81 -58.61 -21.43
CA THR A 509 -23.25 -58.96 -21.36
C THR A 509 -23.69 -60.14 -20.47
N THR A 510 -22.85 -60.77 -19.63
CA THR A 510 -23.32 -61.87 -18.73
C THR A 510 -22.76 -61.81 -17.31
N GLN A 511 -23.62 -62.06 -16.32
CA GLN A 511 -23.49 -61.84 -14.86
C GLN A 511 -22.41 -62.70 -14.13
N SER A 512 -21.24 -62.96 -14.74
CA SER A 512 -20.27 -63.93 -14.21
C SER A 512 -18.82 -63.59 -14.60
N TYR A 513 -18.35 -62.37 -14.28
CA TYR A 513 -17.05 -61.85 -14.71
C TYR A 513 -15.85 -62.40 -13.96
N MET A 514 -16.02 -62.66 -12.66
CA MET A 514 -14.96 -63.10 -11.78
C MET A 514 -15.50 -64.29 -11.01
N ALA A 515 -15.00 -65.49 -11.31
CA ALA A 515 -15.24 -66.62 -10.43
C ALA A 515 -14.50 -66.34 -9.11
N ASP A 516 -15.25 -65.97 -8.06
CA ASP A 516 -14.75 -65.75 -6.71
C ASP A 516 -13.62 -64.69 -6.62
N PRO A 517 -13.90 -63.40 -6.98
CA PRO A 517 -12.90 -62.35 -6.85
C PRO A 517 -12.42 -62.27 -5.40
N LYS A 518 -11.12 -62.02 -5.22
CA LYS A 518 -10.52 -61.83 -3.91
C LYS A 518 -10.05 -60.39 -3.74
N VAL A 519 -10.66 -59.71 -2.78
CA VAL A 519 -10.30 -58.35 -2.39
C VAL A 519 -9.24 -58.38 -1.30
N VAL A 520 -8.14 -57.69 -1.53
CA VAL A 520 -7.04 -57.59 -0.55
C VAL A 520 -6.50 -56.18 -0.51
N LYS A 521 -6.12 -55.73 0.69
CA LYS A 521 -5.45 -54.46 0.88
C LYS A 521 -4.01 -54.52 0.35
N ILE A 522 -3.57 -53.45 -0.30
CA ILE A 522 -2.19 -53.26 -0.74
C ILE A 522 -1.40 -52.62 0.40
N THR A 523 -0.30 -53.29 0.76
CA THR A 523 0.59 -52.90 1.86
C THR A 523 1.86 -52.21 1.38
N ASP A 524 2.28 -52.49 0.14
CA ASP A 524 3.42 -51.85 -0.51
C ASP A 524 3.26 -51.87 -2.03
N SER A 525 3.96 -50.97 -2.73
CA SER A 525 4.06 -51.00 -4.19
C SER A 525 5.40 -50.47 -4.70
N THR A 526 5.90 -51.01 -5.80
CA THR A 526 7.19 -50.61 -6.38
C THR A 526 7.02 -49.74 -7.63
N ARG A 527 8.13 -49.15 -8.11
CA ARG A 527 8.16 -48.38 -9.36
C ARG A 527 7.68 -49.20 -10.56
N ASP A 528 7.97 -50.50 -10.54
CA ASP A 528 7.62 -51.42 -11.60
C ASP A 528 6.20 -51.98 -11.51
N GLY A 529 5.33 -51.39 -10.68
CA GLY A 529 3.96 -51.84 -10.53
C GLY A 529 3.83 -53.19 -9.83
N VAL A 530 4.86 -53.66 -9.11
CA VAL A 530 4.72 -54.81 -8.21
C VAL A 530 4.02 -54.36 -6.93
N LEU A 531 2.93 -54.99 -6.57
CA LEU A 531 2.10 -54.73 -5.39
C LEU A 531 2.29 -55.86 -4.38
N THR A 532 2.49 -55.50 -3.10
CA THR A 532 2.52 -56.45 -1.99
C THR A 532 1.18 -56.44 -1.28
N LEU A 533 0.57 -57.61 -1.16
CA LEU A 533 -0.77 -57.82 -0.64
C LEU A 533 -0.72 -58.18 0.85
N GLU A 534 -1.68 -57.68 1.62
CA GLU A 534 -1.83 -57.99 3.05
C GLU A 534 -2.01 -59.50 3.30
N LYS A 535 -2.72 -60.16 2.38
CA LYS A 535 -3.01 -61.60 2.41
C LYS A 535 -2.62 -62.24 1.10
N ALA A 536 -2.18 -63.49 1.16
CA ALA A 536 -1.86 -64.26 -0.04
C ALA A 536 -3.14 -64.60 -0.82
N ILE A 537 -3.06 -64.53 -2.15
CA ILE A 537 -4.12 -64.97 -3.05
C ILE A 537 -3.70 -66.26 -3.73
N SER A 538 -4.63 -67.21 -3.80
CA SER A 538 -4.44 -68.47 -4.50
C SER A 538 -5.22 -68.49 -5.81
N ARG A 539 -4.64 -69.09 -6.84
CA ARG A 539 -5.31 -69.43 -8.08
C ARG A 539 -6.34 -70.55 -7.82
N PRO A 540 -7.58 -70.46 -8.31
CA PRO A 540 -8.57 -71.52 -8.15
C PRO A 540 -8.11 -72.82 -8.82
N LEU A 541 -8.44 -73.96 -8.21
CA LEU A 541 -8.21 -75.28 -8.80
C LEU A 541 -8.91 -75.38 -10.17
N GLY A 542 -8.17 -75.77 -11.21
CA GLY A 542 -8.67 -75.83 -12.59
C GLY A 542 -8.61 -74.53 -13.39
N ALA A 543 -8.01 -73.46 -12.84
CA ALA A 543 -7.82 -72.18 -13.54
C ALA A 543 -6.44 -72.01 -14.19
N SER A 544 -5.71 -73.12 -14.47
CA SER A 544 -4.37 -73.08 -15.07
C SER A 544 -4.32 -72.35 -16.42
N ASN A 545 -5.40 -72.44 -17.20
CA ASN A 545 -5.54 -71.82 -18.53
C ASN A 545 -6.32 -70.49 -18.49
N ARG A 546 -6.34 -69.80 -17.34
CA ARG A 546 -7.04 -68.52 -17.17
C ARG A 546 -6.05 -67.38 -16.95
N ILE A 547 -6.42 -66.22 -17.48
CA ILE A 547 -5.67 -64.97 -17.34
C ILE A 547 -5.93 -64.39 -15.94
N SER A 548 -4.85 -64.06 -15.24
CA SER A 548 -4.90 -63.35 -13.96
C SER A 548 -5.12 -61.86 -14.20
N ARG A 549 -6.17 -61.29 -13.59
CA ARG A 549 -6.54 -59.88 -13.76
C ARG A 549 -6.86 -59.23 -12.44
N CYS A 550 -6.75 -57.90 -12.39
CA CYS A 550 -7.23 -57.15 -11.25
C CYS A 550 -7.92 -55.82 -11.58
N ILE A 551 -8.63 -55.31 -10.58
CA ILE A 551 -9.14 -53.94 -10.49
C ILE A 551 -8.56 -53.35 -9.20
N ILE A 552 -8.05 -52.12 -9.26
CA ILE A 552 -7.41 -51.47 -8.11
C ILE A 552 -8.33 -50.35 -7.60
N TRP A 553 -8.86 -50.53 -6.40
CA TRP A 553 -9.80 -49.63 -5.76
C TRP A 553 -9.07 -48.58 -4.92
N ASN A 554 -9.35 -47.32 -5.20
CA ASN A 554 -8.74 -46.19 -4.51
C ASN A 554 -9.74 -45.01 -4.38
N TRP A 555 -9.45 -43.85 -4.97
CA TRP A 555 -10.37 -42.70 -5.01
C TRP A 555 -11.54 -42.96 -5.94
N ASN A 556 -12.75 -42.52 -5.58
CA ASN A 556 -13.84 -42.37 -6.54
C ASN A 556 -13.64 -41.04 -7.28
N VAL A 557 -13.75 -41.08 -8.61
CA VAL A 557 -13.44 -39.96 -9.52
C VAL A 557 -14.47 -39.86 -10.64
N GLY A 558 -15.72 -40.16 -10.30
CA GLY A 558 -16.89 -40.10 -11.15
C GLY A 558 -17.37 -38.67 -11.41
N ASP A 559 -18.59 -38.37 -10.97
CA ASP A 559 -19.11 -36.99 -10.92
C ASP A 559 -18.43 -36.15 -9.82
N ASP A 560 -17.73 -36.80 -8.89
CA ASP A 560 -17.04 -36.20 -7.75
C ASP A 560 -15.72 -36.93 -7.44
N GLY A 561 -14.66 -36.16 -7.13
CA GLY A 561 -13.39 -36.70 -6.63
C GLY A 561 -13.45 -36.89 -5.11
N LYS A 562 -13.61 -38.12 -4.62
CA LYS A 562 -13.71 -38.40 -3.17
C LYS A 562 -12.94 -39.62 -2.71
N CYS A 563 -12.47 -39.59 -1.46
CA CYS A 563 -11.75 -40.67 -0.83
C CYS A 563 -12.32 -40.99 0.56
N GLY A 564 -12.85 -42.21 0.71
CA GLY A 564 -13.16 -42.80 2.03
C GLY A 564 -12.03 -43.66 2.60
N LEU A 565 -10.93 -43.87 1.86
CA LEU A 565 -9.81 -44.72 2.28
C LEU A 565 -8.72 -43.90 2.97
N ARG A 566 -8.46 -44.18 4.24
CA ARG A 566 -7.41 -43.52 5.01
C ARG A 566 -6.05 -43.75 4.38
N GLY A 567 -5.37 -42.65 4.07
CA GLY A 567 -4.01 -42.63 3.56
C GLY A 567 -3.83 -43.15 2.14
N ALA A 568 -4.89 -43.37 1.36
CA ALA A 568 -4.79 -43.81 -0.02
C ALA A 568 -4.42 -42.63 -0.95
N ILE A 569 -3.38 -42.83 -1.77
CA ILE A 569 -2.78 -41.77 -2.60
C ILE A 569 -3.25 -41.89 -4.05
N THR A 570 -3.38 -40.76 -4.72
CA THR A 570 -3.76 -40.65 -6.13
C THR A 570 -3.09 -39.43 -6.75
N SER A 571 -3.18 -39.30 -8.08
CA SER A 571 -2.65 -38.16 -8.82
C SER A 571 -3.66 -37.63 -9.83
N TRP A 572 -3.78 -36.30 -9.90
CA TRP A 572 -4.44 -35.60 -11.00
C TRP A 572 -3.37 -34.97 -11.89
N THR A 573 -3.51 -35.19 -13.19
CA THR A 573 -2.62 -34.72 -14.24
C THR A 573 -3.38 -33.73 -15.11
N PHE A 574 -2.85 -32.52 -15.21
CA PHE A 574 -3.45 -31.41 -15.96
C PHE A 574 -2.65 -31.12 -17.22
N GLN A 575 -3.33 -30.65 -18.26
CA GLN A 575 -2.75 -30.29 -19.55
C GLN A 575 -3.17 -28.88 -19.97
N GLY A 576 -2.46 -28.32 -20.94
CA GLY A 576 -2.80 -27.01 -21.52
C GLY A 576 -2.64 -25.83 -20.56
N LEU A 577 -1.87 -26.01 -19.47
CA LEU A 577 -1.32 -24.91 -18.70
C LEU A 577 -0.15 -24.28 -19.49
N GLN A 578 0.28 -23.08 -19.11
CA GLN A 578 1.42 -22.49 -19.79
C GLN A 578 2.70 -23.31 -19.54
N PRO A 579 3.49 -23.64 -20.58
CA PRO A 579 4.74 -24.35 -20.41
C PRO A 579 5.78 -23.61 -19.56
N ARG A 580 6.51 -24.37 -18.73
CA ARG A 580 7.67 -23.90 -17.93
C ARG A 580 7.36 -22.79 -16.91
N LYS A 581 6.13 -22.74 -16.41
CA LYS A 581 5.62 -21.67 -15.55
C LYS A 581 5.21 -22.20 -14.18
N TYR A 582 5.36 -21.37 -13.16
CA TYR A 582 5.02 -21.76 -11.79
C TYR A 582 3.55 -21.49 -11.49
N TYR A 583 2.91 -22.46 -10.86
CA TYR A 583 1.55 -22.35 -10.36
C TYR A 583 1.54 -22.75 -8.89
N LEU A 584 0.63 -22.16 -8.12
CA LEU A 584 0.27 -22.67 -6.81
C LEU A 584 -1.09 -23.37 -6.92
N PRO A 585 -1.12 -24.72 -6.95
CA PRO A 585 -2.37 -25.46 -6.97
C PRO A 585 -3.12 -25.28 -5.66
N VAL A 586 -4.42 -25.07 -5.77
CA VAL A 586 -5.38 -25.09 -4.68
C VAL A 586 -6.48 -26.05 -5.08
N VAL A 587 -6.88 -26.94 -4.17
CA VAL A 587 -8.03 -27.82 -4.36
C VAL A 587 -9.13 -27.39 -3.41
N ASN A 588 -10.36 -27.31 -3.91
CA ASN A 588 -11.54 -27.05 -3.09
C ASN A 588 -12.38 -28.32 -2.94
N GLY A 589 -12.86 -28.55 -1.72
CA GLY A 589 -13.84 -29.55 -1.38
C GLY A 589 -15.25 -28.97 -1.43
N TRP A 590 -16.23 -29.83 -1.14
CA TRP A 590 -17.64 -29.47 -1.07
C TRP A 590 -18.31 -30.43 -0.09
N PRO A 591 -18.74 -29.96 1.10
CA PRO A 591 -19.44 -30.79 2.07
C PRO A 591 -20.92 -30.96 1.71
N ARG A 592 -21.62 -31.87 2.39
CA ARG A 592 -23.07 -32.01 2.22
C ARG A 592 -23.81 -30.84 2.86
N HIS A 593 -24.94 -30.41 2.28
CA HIS A 593 -25.70 -29.23 2.74
C HIS A 593 -26.38 -29.37 4.10
N TYR A 594 -26.57 -30.59 4.60
CA TYR A 594 -27.07 -30.82 5.95
C TYR A 594 -25.97 -30.71 7.02
N THR A 595 -24.69 -30.81 6.65
CA THR A 595 -23.54 -30.74 7.56
C THR A 595 -22.37 -29.95 6.91
N PRO A 596 -22.59 -28.69 6.50
CA PRO A 596 -21.60 -27.89 5.77
C PRO A 596 -20.32 -27.60 6.57
N GLU A 597 -20.38 -27.75 7.89
CA GLU A 597 -19.25 -27.56 8.81
C GLU A 597 -18.31 -28.77 8.89
N LYS A 598 -18.67 -29.90 8.27
CA LYS A 598 -17.88 -31.14 8.34
C LYS A 598 -17.31 -31.49 6.98
N MET A 599 -16.01 -31.71 6.92
CA MET A 599 -15.33 -32.32 5.79
C MET A 599 -14.10 -33.08 6.28
N GLY A 600 -13.80 -34.22 5.66
CA GLY A 600 -12.63 -35.01 6.04
C GLY A 600 -11.34 -34.31 5.65
N ASP A 601 -10.29 -34.51 6.46
CA ASP A 601 -8.95 -34.00 6.16
C ASP A 601 -8.46 -34.53 4.83
N MET A 602 -7.47 -33.87 4.24
CA MET A 602 -6.84 -34.33 3.02
C MET A 602 -5.34 -34.01 3.04
N GLY A 603 -4.55 -34.90 2.46
CA GLY A 603 -3.18 -34.57 2.04
C GLY A 603 -3.20 -34.02 0.61
N PHE A 604 -2.53 -32.90 0.38
CA PHE A 604 -2.37 -32.27 -0.93
C PHE A 604 -0.99 -31.62 -1.03
N ALA A 605 -0.02 -32.38 -1.53
CA ALA A 605 1.40 -32.03 -1.45
C ALA A 605 2.24 -32.75 -2.52
N PRO A 606 3.49 -32.33 -2.77
CA PRO A 606 4.43 -33.08 -3.59
C PRO A 606 4.54 -34.54 -3.14
N TYR A 607 4.80 -35.46 -4.08
CA TYR A 607 4.82 -36.90 -3.80
C TYR A 607 5.78 -37.30 -2.67
N GLU A 608 6.89 -36.59 -2.52
CA GLU A 608 7.87 -36.82 -1.46
C GLU A 608 7.32 -36.55 -0.05
N GLN A 609 6.33 -35.66 0.05
CA GLN A 609 5.76 -35.17 1.31
C GLN A 609 4.33 -35.68 1.56
N ILE A 610 3.66 -36.18 0.51
CA ILE A 610 2.23 -36.54 0.54
C ILE A 610 1.88 -37.56 1.62
N ARG A 611 2.80 -38.48 1.95
CA ARG A 611 2.54 -39.56 2.93
C ARG A 611 2.30 -39.05 4.34
N SER A 612 3.00 -37.99 4.72
CA SER A 612 2.86 -37.34 6.03
C SER A 612 1.81 -36.22 6.01
N ASP A 613 1.32 -35.81 4.84
CA ASP A 613 0.34 -34.73 4.74
C ASP A 613 -1.08 -35.24 5.04
N SER A 614 -1.73 -34.56 5.98
CA SER A 614 -3.15 -34.69 6.33
C SER A 614 -3.52 -33.43 7.08
N ARG A 615 -4.30 -32.57 6.44
CA ARG A 615 -4.68 -31.27 7.00
C ARG A 615 -6.18 -31.08 6.96
N GLU A 616 -6.69 -30.37 7.96
CA GLU A 616 -8.01 -29.76 7.88
C GLU A 616 -8.02 -28.69 6.78
N HIS A 617 -9.21 -28.43 6.23
CA HIS A 617 -9.40 -27.40 5.21
C HIS A 617 -9.44 -26.01 5.82
N ILE A 618 -9.11 -24.98 5.02
CA ILE A 618 -9.41 -23.58 5.34
C ILE A 618 -10.47 -23.11 4.36
N ASN A 619 -11.69 -22.82 4.84
CA ASN A 619 -12.86 -22.47 4.02
C ASN A 619 -13.02 -23.47 2.85
N HIS A 620 -13.13 -24.75 3.19
CA HIS A 620 -13.18 -25.89 2.26
C HIS A 620 -12.06 -25.99 1.22
N LYS A 621 -10.90 -25.35 1.42
CA LYS A 621 -9.75 -25.42 0.50
C LYS A 621 -8.50 -26.02 1.13
N TRP A 622 -7.64 -26.57 0.29
CA TRP A 622 -6.27 -26.96 0.61
C TRP A 622 -5.30 -26.41 -0.42
N THR A 623 -4.24 -25.78 0.08
CA THR A 623 -3.12 -25.30 -0.74
C THR A 623 -2.04 -26.37 -0.85
N TYR A 624 -1.44 -26.50 -2.04
CA TYR A 624 -0.48 -27.55 -2.33
C TYR A 624 0.81 -27.41 -1.50
N GLY A 625 1.23 -28.49 -0.83
CA GLY A 625 2.46 -28.57 -0.04
C GLY A 625 2.36 -27.99 1.38
N GLY A 626 1.31 -27.25 1.69
CA GLY A 626 1.12 -26.59 2.98
C GLY A 626 0.24 -25.35 2.87
N ASN A 627 -0.15 -24.77 4.01
CA ASN A 627 -0.89 -23.50 4.05
C ASN A 627 0.08 -22.33 4.25
N GLY A 628 -0.26 -21.14 3.75
CA GLY A 628 0.55 -19.93 3.90
C GLY A 628 2.03 -20.13 3.54
N ASP A 629 2.91 -19.91 4.52
CA ASP A 629 4.37 -20.03 4.39
C ASP A 629 4.87 -21.46 4.05
N ASP A 630 4.03 -22.49 4.10
CA ASP A 630 4.40 -23.88 3.74
C ASP A 630 3.91 -24.28 2.34
N ALA A 631 3.10 -23.44 1.68
CA ALA A 631 2.69 -23.63 0.30
C ALA A 631 3.88 -23.89 -0.64
N THR A 632 3.71 -24.77 -1.62
CA THR A 632 4.77 -25.18 -2.55
C THR A 632 4.33 -24.89 -3.99
N PRO A 633 4.84 -23.81 -4.61
CA PRO A 633 4.68 -23.58 -6.03
C PRO A 633 5.32 -24.71 -6.84
N VAL A 634 4.64 -25.16 -7.90
CA VAL A 634 5.10 -26.21 -8.79
C VAL A 634 5.19 -25.70 -10.22
N ARG A 635 6.21 -26.16 -10.93
CA ARG A 635 6.46 -25.76 -12.31
C ARG A 635 5.86 -26.76 -13.28
N THR A 636 5.19 -26.27 -14.32
CA THR A 636 4.74 -27.10 -15.44
C THR A 636 5.91 -27.61 -16.29
N SER A 637 5.69 -28.71 -16.99
CA SER A 637 6.64 -29.26 -17.97
C SER A 637 6.83 -28.32 -19.18
N SER A 638 7.75 -28.69 -20.09
CA SER A 638 7.92 -27.99 -21.37
C SER A 638 6.69 -28.04 -22.30
N HIS A 639 5.72 -28.89 -22.00
CA HIS A 639 4.48 -29.05 -22.75
C HIS A 639 3.25 -28.50 -21.99
N GLY A 640 3.45 -27.86 -20.84
CA GLY A 640 2.34 -27.34 -20.04
C GLY A 640 1.58 -28.42 -19.27
N TYR A 641 2.26 -29.52 -18.92
CA TYR A 641 1.67 -30.61 -18.12
C TYR A 641 2.08 -30.49 -16.66
N LEU A 642 1.19 -30.87 -15.76
CA LEU A 642 1.42 -30.81 -14.31
C LEU A 642 0.74 -31.96 -13.58
N ASP A 643 1.47 -32.60 -12.67
CA ASP A 643 0.92 -33.56 -11.73
C ASP A 643 0.75 -32.92 -10.35
N VAL A 644 -0.38 -33.20 -9.71
CA VAL A 644 -0.60 -32.94 -8.29
C VAL A 644 -1.05 -34.24 -7.61
N PHE A 645 -0.64 -34.43 -6.36
CA PHE A 645 -0.96 -35.64 -5.60
C PHE A 645 -1.91 -35.33 -4.45
N LEU A 646 -2.86 -36.24 -4.25
CA LEU A 646 -3.83 -36.18 -3.16
C LEU A 646 -3.73 -37.46 -2.32
N ARG A 647 -4.04 -37.34 -1.03
CA ARG A 647 -4.09 -38.46 -0.08
C ARG A 647 -5.34 -38.36 0.77
N GLY A 648 -6.04 -39.48 0.93
CA GLY A 648 -7.13 -39.59 1.89
C GLY A 648 -6.62 -39.25 3.30
N GLY A 649 -7.23 -38.28 3.97
CA GLY A 649 -6.78 -37.82 5.27
C GLY A 649 -6.90 -38.87 6.37
N ASN A 650 -6.39 -38.54 7.56
CA ASN A 650 -6.42 -39.46 8.69
C ASN A 650 -7.82 -39.54 9.35
N THR A 651 -8.59 -38.46 9.25
CA THR A 651 -9.94 -38.33 9.82
C THR A 651 -11.05 -38.88 8.92
N VAL A 652 -10.72 -39.29 7.68
CA VAL A 652 -11.74 -39.79 6.76
C VAL A 652 -12.44 -41.02 7.33
N SER A 653 -13.75 -41.03 7.18
CA SER A 653 -14.63 -42.11 7.61
C SER A 653 -15.88 -42.16 6.74
N TYR A 654 -16.43 -43.35 6.58
CA TYR A 654 -17.73 -43.53 5.96
C TYR A 654 -18.84 -43.35 7.00
N LYS A 655 -19.88 -42.56 6.65
CA LYS A 655 -21.07 -42.35 7.50
C LYS A 655 -22.36 -42.33 6.67
N GLY A 656 -22.62 -43.41 5.93
CA GLY A 656 -23.89 -43.57 5.19
C GLY A 656 -24.21 -42.39 4.27
N GLU A 657 -25.35 -41.74 4.50
CA GLU A 657 -25.79 -40.63 3.65
C GLU A 657 -24.87 -39.38 3.73
N ASP A 658 -24.13 -39.16 4.83
CA ASP A 658 -23.30 -37.95 5.05
C ASP A 658 -21.85 -38.08 4.58
N THR A 659 -21.57 -39.08 3.75
CA THR A 659 -20.22 -39.47 3.32
C THR A 659 -19.38 -38.38 2.70
N TRP A 660 -19.96 -37.40 2.01
CA TRP A 660 -19.21 -36.24 1.50
C TRP A 660 -18.55 -35.44 2.61
N SER A 661 -19.25 -35.29 3.73
CA SER A 661 -18.82 -34.48 4.86
C SER A 661 -17.78 -35.17 5.75
N TYR A 662 -17.46 -36.44 5.48
CA TYR A 662 -16.45 -37.21 6.21
C TYR A 662 -15.40 -37.86 5.30
N SER A 663 -15.42 -37.55 4.01
CA SER A 663 -14.41 -37.99 3.04
C SER A 663 -13.44 -36.86 2.74
N SER A 664 -12.25 -37.19 2.22
CA SER A 664 -11.45 -36.18 1.50
C SER A 664 -12.13 -35.92 0.16
N VAL A 665 -12.33 -34.67 -0.20
CA VAL A 665 -13.06 -34.33 -1.42
C VAL A 665 -12.33 -33.28 -2.25
N ALA A 666 -12.25 -33.52 -3.56
CA ALA A 666 -11.62 -32.68 -4.56
C ALA A 666 -12.62 -32.41 -5.69
N TRP A 667 -13.29 -31.26 -5.61
CA TRP A 667 -14.33 -30.83 -6.55
C TRP A 667 -13.84 -29.87 -7.62
N GLY A 668 -12.82 -29.08 -7.31
CA GLY A 668 -12.25 -28.11 -8.22
C GLY A 668 -10.79 -27.90 -7.90
N PHE A 669 -10.04 -27.52 -8.93
CA PHE A 669 -8.65 -27.14 -8.81
C PHE A 669 -8.48 -25.73 -9.35
N THR A 670 -7.76 -24.89 -8.62
CA THR A 670 -7.33 -23.58 -9.08
C THR A 670 -5.83 -23.58 -9.18
N PHE A 671 -5.30 -23.17 -10.33
CA PHE A 671 -3.88 -23.00 -10.56
C PHE A 671 -3.56 -21.52 -10.47
N VAL A 672 -3.22 -21.06 -9.27
CA VAL A 672 -2.95 -19.65 -9.01
C VAL A 672 -1.62 -19.25 -9.63
N ARG A 673 -1.61 -18.15 -10.37
CA ARG A 673 -0.42 -17.48 -10.92
C ARG A 673 -0.03 -16.27 -10.06
N PRO A 674 1.23 -15.81 -10.11
CA PRO A 674 1.63 -14.63 -9.36
C PRO A 674 0.89 -13.41 -9.89
N GLU A 675 0.38 -12.62 -8.96
CA GLU A 675 -0.19 -11.31 -9.25
C GLU A 675 0.52 -10.26 -8.41
N VAL A 676 0.69 -9.08 -9.00
CA VAL A 676 1.55 -8.05 -8.44
C VAL A 676 0.95 -6.68 -8.66
N ILE A 677 0.92 -5.90 -7.58
CA ILE A 677 0.67 -4.46 -7.60
C ILE A 677 2.00 -3.77 -7.31
N GLU A 678 2.48 -2.95 -8.23
CA GLU A 678 3.64 -2.10 -8.03
C GLU A 678 3.19 -0.69 -7.63
N LEU A 679 3.72 -0.21 -6.50
CA LEU A 679 3.68 1.18 -6.11
C LEU A 679 5.01 1.85 -6.42
N ILE A 680 4.96 3.13 -6.79
CA ILE A 680 6.11 4.01 -6.95
C ILE A 680 5.96 5.23 -6.04
N ASN A 681 7.08 5.70 -5.50
CA ASN A 681 7.15 6.96 -4.77
C ASN A 681 7.82 8.01 -5.64
N VAL A 682 7.07 8.98 -6.16
CA VAL A 682 7.59 10.02 -7.06
C VAL A 682 8.11 11.27 -6.32
N SER A 683 8.30 11.16 -5.00
CA SER A 683 8.86 12.25 -4.19
C SER A 683 10.37 12.10 -3.92
N PRO A 684 11.08 13.20 -3.57
CA PRO A 684 12.48 13.15 -3.19
C PRO A 684 12.73 12.49 -1.82
N ARG A 685 11.66 12.12 -1.08
CA ARG A 685 11.75 11.60 0.28
C ARG A 685 11.29 10.15 0.35
N ALA A 686 11.72 9.40 1.35
CA ALA A 686 11.26 8.03 1.57
C ALA A 686 9.97 8.02 2.42
N ILE A 687 8.99 7.17 2.08
CA ILE A 687 7.66 7.18 2.71
C ILE A 687 7.35 5.82 3.36
N SER A 688 7.02 5.84 4.65
CA SER A 688 6.56 4.62 5.34
C SER A 688 5.14 4.27 4.96
N LEU A 689 4.91 3.00 4.64
CA LEU A 689 3.60 2.42 4.37
C LEU A 689 3.04 1.68 5.59
N ARG A 690 3.65 1.83 6.78
CA ARG A 690 3.20 1.12 7.98
C ARG A 690 1.78 1.54 8.34
N ASN A 691 0.92 0.56 8.56
CA ASN A 691 -0.52 0.71 8.83
C ASN A 691 -1.34 1.29 7.67
N TRP A 692 -0.76 1.41 6.48
CA TRP A 692 -1.53 1.77 5.29
C TRP A 692 -2.41 0.60 4.87
N THR A 693 -3.60 0.91 4.36
CA THR A 693 -4.62 -0.09 4.03
C THR A 693 -4.91 -0.06 2.54
N LEU A 694 -4.89 -1.24 1.90
CA LEU A 694 -5.39 -1.42 0.55
C LEU A 694 -6.88 -1.75 0.61
N THR A 695 -7.70 -1.02 -0.13
CA THR A 695 -9.16 -1.23 -0.24
C THR A 695 -9.53 -1.42 -1.71
N PHE A 696 -10.36 -2.42 -2.01
CA PHE A 696 -11.05 -2.53 -3.30
C PHE A 696 -12.51 -2.16 -3.14
N ASN A 697 -13.01 -1.34 -4.05
CA ASN A 697 -14.39 -0.88 -4.05
C ASN A 697 -15.03 -1.10 -5.43
N THR A 698 -16.11 -1.87 -5.47
CA THR A 698 -16.88 -2.20 -6.68
C THR A 698 -18.14 -1.35 -6.84
N GLY A 699 -18.44 -0.47 -5.88
CA GLY A 699 -19.69 0.27 -5.79
C GLY A 699 -20.78 -0.49 -5.01
N SER A 700 -20.86 -1.81 -5.15
CA SER A 700 -21.75 -2.66 -4.31
C SER A 700 -21.11 -3.06 -2.98
N LEU A 701 -19.79 -3.26 -2.94
CA LEU A 701 -19.03 -3.56 -1.74
C LEU A 701 -17.70 -2.80 -1.73
N ALA A 702 -17.31 -2.31 -0.56
CA ALA A 702 -15.96 -1.83 -0.28
C ALA A 702 -15.31 -2.78 0.73
N ASN A 703 -14.27 -3.48 0.30
CA ASN A 703 -13.55 -4.44 1.13
C ASN A 703 -12.12 -3.97 1.39
N ASP A 704 -11.74 -3.88 2.66
CA ASP A 704 -10.35 -3.68 3.05
C ASP A 704 -9.60 -5.02 2.82
N ILE A 705 -8.70 -4.99 1.84
CA ILE A 705 -7.94 -6.16 1.38
C ILE A 705 -6.87 -6.53 2.40
N GLY A 706 -6.27 -5.53 3.06
CA GLY A 706 -5.33 -5.75 4.13
C GLY A 706 -4.61 -4.48 4.54
N THR A 707 -3.98 -4.55 5.71
CA THR A 707 -3.16 -3.47 6.27
C THR A 707 -1.70 -3.89 6.26
N VAL A 708 -0.85 -3.00 5.74
CA VAL A 708 0.60 -3.21 5.63
C VAL A 708 1.23 -3.07 7.02
N GLN A 709 1.44 -4.19 7.69
CA GLN A 709 2.11 -4.22 9.00
C GLN A 709 3.60 -4.51 8.90
N SER A 710 4.01 -5.25 7.86
CA SER A 710 5.41 -5.60 7.63
C SER A 710 5.67 -6.01 6.18
N ALA A 711 6.93 -5.97 5.71
CA ALA A 711 7.34 -6.43 4.37
C ALA A 711 8.64 -7.26 4.38
N SER A 712 8.98 -7.87 3.24
CA SER A 712 10.22 -8.63 2.95
C SER A 712 11.10 -7.88 1.91
N GLY A 713 12.45 -8.01 1.89
CA GLY A 713 13.34 -7.29 0.93
C GLY A 713 14.86 -7.24 1.27
N TYR A 714 15.71 -6.73 0.35
CA TYR A 714 17.21 -6.81 0.36
C TYR A 714 17.96 -6.38 1.62
N LEU A 715 17.53 -5.32 2.30
CA LEU A 715 18.17 -4.87 3.53
C LEU A 715 17.88 -5.80 4.72
N LEU A 716 17.06 -6.83 4.52
CA LEU A 716 16.72 -7.84 5.49
C LEU A 716 17.58 -9.07 5.24
N SER A 717 18.82 -9.05 5.72
CA SER A 717 19.66 -10.25 5.77
C SER A 717 18.99 -11.29 6.68
N GLY A 718 18.27 -12.25 6.10
CA GLY A 718 17.63 -13.37 6.79
C GLY A 718 16.09 -13.28 6.84
N THR A 719 15.47 -14.24 7.53
CA THR A 719 14.01 -14.41 7.73
C THR A 719 13.31 -13.25 8.46
N ARG A 720 13.94 -12.08 8.59
CA ARG A 720 13.47 -10.98 9.42
C ARG A 720 12.54 -10.08 8.61
N ARG A 721 11.27 -9.99 9.02
CA ARG A 721 10.29 -9.05 8.44
C ARG A 721 10.65 -7.61 8.83
N ASP A 722 10.50 -6.67 7.89
CA ASP A 722 10.57 -5.23 8.18
C ASP A 722 9.22 -4.78 8.75
N PHE A 723 9.17 -4.41 10.02
CA PHE A 723 7.96 -3.92 10.69
C PHE A 723 7.64 -2.44 10.40
N ASN A 724 8.47 -1.78 9.60
CA ASN A 724 8.23 -0.42 9.12
C ASN A 724 8.53 -0.34 7.61
N PRO A 725 7.71 -0.98 6.77
CA PRO A 725 7.93 -1.04 5.33
C PRO A 725 7.96 0.36 4.72
N VAL A 726 9.03 0.70 4.00
CA VAL A 726 9.21 2.03 3.41
C VAL A 726 9.54 1.92 1.93
N ILE A 727 8.90 2.78 1.14
CA ILE A 727 9.26 3.00 -0.25
C ILE A 727 10.34 4.10 -0.33
N PRO A 728 11.56 3.82 -0.83
CA PRO A 728 12.62 4.83 -0.98
C PRO A 728 12.18 5.98 -1.90
N SER A 729 12.91 7.11 -1.88
CA SER A 729 12.71 8.16 -2.88
C SER A 729 12.86 7.59 -4.29
N ASN A 730 11.88 7.88 -5.15
CA ASN A 730 11.81 7.35 -6.51
C ASN A 730 11.84 5.79 -6.54
N GLY A 731 11.61 5.14 -5.40
CA GLY A 731 11.70 3.69 -5.23
C GLY A 731 10.36 2.98 -5.46
N TYR A 732 10.38 1.66 -5.26
CA TYR A 732 9.24 0.79 -5.52
C TYR A 732 8.81 0.02 -4.28
N PHE A 733 7.54 -0.37 -4.26
CA PHE A 733 6.99 -1.31 -3.30
C PHE A 733 6.06 -2.28 -4.00
N TYR A 734 6.27 -3.58 -3.77
CA TYR A 734 5.47 -4.63 -4.40
C TYR A 734 4.45 -5.20 -3.42
N MET A 735 3.21 -5.36 -3.87
CA MET A 735 2.20 -6.15 -3.16
C MET A 735 1.90 -7.39 -4.00
N VAL A 736 1.97 -8.56 -3.39
CA VAL A 736 1.82 -9.83 -4.10
C VAL A 736 0.80 -10.73 -3.44
N ASN A 737 0.19 -11.62 -4.23
CA ASN A 737 -0.74 -12.61 -3.71
C ASN A 737 -0.06 -13.76 -2.93
N ASN A 738 1.18 -14.13 -3.27
CA ASN A 738 1.97 -15.11 -2.52
C ASN A 738 3.48 -14.92 -2.75
N LEU A 739 4.26 -14.80 -1.67
CA LEU A 739 5.70 -14.55 -1.69
C LEU A 739 6.49 -15.63 -2.42
N LYS A 740 6.23 -16.90 -2.09
CA LYS A 740 6.94 -18.03 -2.68
C LYS A 740 6.65 -18.16 -4.16
N LEU A 741 5.39 -17.98 -4.56
CA LEU A 741 4.97 -18.05 -5.96
C LEU A 741 5.61 -16.93 -6.78
N PHE A 742 5.58 -15.70 -6.25
CA PHE A 742 6.28 -14.56 -6.85
C PHE A 742 7.77 -14.88 -7.04
N GLN A 743 8.46 -15.32 -5.98
CA GLN A 743 9.90 -15.61 -6.09
C GLN A 743 10.22 -16.77 -7.01
N ALA A 744 9.37 -17.80 -7.06
CA ALA A 744 9.52 -18.92 -7.98
C ALA A 744 9.44 -18.46 -9.44
N GLU A 745 8.50 -17.56 -9.77
CA GLU A 745 8.31 -17.07 -11.13
C GLU A 745 9.42 -16.11 -11.57
N PHE A 746 9.79 -15.14 -10.74
CA PHE A 746 10.71 -14.07 -11.13
C PHE A 746 12.19 -14.40 -10.87
N ASN A 747 12.52 -15.25 -9.87
CA ASN A 747 13.90 -15.65 -9.55
C ASN A 747 14.19 -17.14 -9.81
N GLY A 748 13.21 -17.89 -10.33
CA GLY A 748 13.37 -19.29 -10.74
C GLY A 748 13.59 -20.29 -9.60
N THR A 749 13.56 -19.86 -8.33
CA THR A 749 13.70 -20.74 -7.16
C THR A 749 12.67 -20.39 -6.09
N PRO A 750 11.75 -21.31 -5.73
CA PRO A 750 10.80 -21.07 -4.65
C PRO A 750 11.54 -21.01 -3.30
N LYS A 751 11.61 -19.83 -2.68
CA LYS A 751 12.20 -19.60 -1.35
C LYS A 751 11.22 -18.86 -0.46
N LYS A 752 11.42 -18.96 0.86
CA LYS A 752 10.62 -18.24 1.88
C LYS A 752 11.00 -16.76 2.03
N THR A 753 11.99 -16.25 1.27
CA THR A 753 12.59 -14.93 1.49
C THR A 753 13.00 -14.27 0.18
N TRP A 754 12.37 -13.13 -0.14
CA TRP A 754 12.80 -12.19 -1.18
C TRP A 754 13.85 -11.22 -0.61
N GLY A 755 14.87 -10.84 -1.39
CA GLY A 755 15.93 -9.94 -0.95
C GLY A 755 17.27 -10.62 -0.62
N GLY A 756 17.50 -11.86 -1.06
CA GLY A 756 18.72 -12.60 -0.70
C GLY A 756 19.98 -12.14 -1.43
N THR A 757 19.85 -11.28 -2.45
CA THR A 757 20.94 -10.83 -3.31
C THR A 757 20.86 -9.32 -3.58
N ALA A 758 21.98 -8.69 -3.93
CA ALA A 758 22.09 -7.27 -4.25
C ALA A 758 21.22 -6.76 -5.40
N GLY A 759 20.69 -7.66 -6.23
CA GLY A 759 19.72 -7.33 -7.27
C GLY A 759 18.28 -7.17 -6.78
N GLU A 760 17.95 -7.60 -5.57
CA GLU A 760 16.57 -7.73 -5.06
C GLU A 760 16.16 -6.61 -4.09
N SER A 761 16.43 -5.33 -4.44
CA SER A 761 16.39 -4.18 -3.52
C SER A 761 15.00 -3.76 -3.00
N ASN A 762 13.91 -4.17 -3.65
CA ASN A 762 12.59 -3.58 -3.43
C ASN A 762 11.81 -4.32 -2.32
N PRO A 763 11.16 -3.60 -1.40
CA PRO A 763 10.28 -4.17 -0.38
C PRO A 763 9.02 -4.79 -1.00
N LEU A 764 8.54 -5.85 -0.34
CA LEU A 764 7.46 -6.67 -0.86
C LEU A 764 6.53 -7.18 0.26
N TRP A 765 5.23 -6.99 0.10
CA TRP A 765 4.18 -7.38 1.06
C TRP A 765 3.26 -8.45 0.48
N GLU A 766 3.01 -9.50 1.26
CA GLU A 766 2.01 -10.51 0.91
C GLU A 766 0.63 -10.05 1.34
N ILE A 767 -0.29 -10.05 0.38
CA ILE A 767 -1.69 -9.73 0.62
C ILE A 767 -2.37 -10.92 1.29
N PRO A 768 -3.23 -10.71 2.31
CA PRO A 768 -3.98 -11.80 2.94
C PRO A 768 -4.79 -12.62 1.92
N SER A 769 -4.53 -13.94 1.91
CA SER A 769 -5.05 -14.86 0.87
C SER A 769 -6.58 -14.99 0.81
N ASP A 770 -7.27 -14.72 1.92
CA ASP A 770 -8.73 -14.77 2.07
C ASP A 770 -9.43 -13.48 1.62
N ALA A 771 -8.69 -12.38 1.58
CA ALA A 771 -9.14 -11.07 1.12
C ALA A 771 -8.69 -10.74 -0.31
N TRP A 772 -7.85 -11.58 -0.91
CA TRP A 772 -7.31 -11.39 -2.24
C TRP A 772 -8.35 -11.61 -3.35
N GLY A 773 -9.11 -10.56 -3.67
CA GLY A 773 -10.04 -10.55 -4.78
C GLY A 773 -11.06 -9.42 -4.73
N VAL A 774 -11.83 -9.30 -5.81
CA VAL A 774 -12.87 -8.30 -6.00
C VAL A 774 -14.23 -8.88 -5.64
N GLN A 775 -14.88 -8.34 -4.61
CA GLN A 775 -16.10 -8.91 -4.04
C GLN A 775 -17.38 -8.22 -4.51
N TYR A 776 -18.41 -9.02 -4.74
CA TYR A 776 -19.77 -8.60 -5.07
C TYR A 776 -20.76 -9.37 -4.20
N ARG A 777 -21.80 -8.69 -3.72
CA ARG A 777 -22.90 -9.35 -3.00
C ARG A 777 -23.77 -10.11 -4.00
N ILE A 778 -24.18 -11.32 -3.65
CA ILE A 778 -25.09 -12.12 -4.47
C ILE A 778 -26.54 -11.70 -4.19
N ASP A 779 -27.29 -11.41 -5.26
CA ASP A 779 -28.74 -11.16 -5.19
C ASP A 779 -29.51 -12.49 -5.30
N LYS A 780 -29.25 -13.24 -6.38
CA LYS A 780 -29.86 -14.54 -6.63
C LYS A 780 -29.01 -15.41 -7.54
N ALA A 781 -29.28 -16.70 -7.56
CA ALA A 781 -28.74 -17.65 -8.52
C ALA A 781 -29.87 -18.43 -9.18
N GLN A 782 -29.64 -18.92 -10.40
CA GLN A 782 -30.58 -19.79 -11.10
C GLN A 782 -29.85 -20.74 -12.04
N GLN A 783 -30.51 -21.85 -12.37
CA GLN A 783 -30.05 -22.74 -13.43
C GLN A 783 -30.56 -22.26 -14.78
N ILE A 784 -29.68 -22.26 -15.77
CA ILE A 784 -30.01 -22.00 -17.17
C ILE A 784 -29.49 -23.15 -18.03
N ASN A 785 -30.11 -23.38 -19.18
CA ASN A 785 -29.66 -24.38 -20.15
C ASN A 785 -29.13 -23.68 -21.40
N ARG A 786 -27.91 -24.03 -21.83
CA ARG A 786 -27.29 -23.49 -23.04
C ARG A 786 -26.68 -24.64 -23.84
N ALA A 787 -27.08 -24.77 -25.10
CA ALA A 787 -26.65 -25.85 -26.00
C ALA A 787 -26.79 -27.26 -25.37
N GLY A 788 -27.85 -27.49 -24.59
CA GLY A 788 -28.10 -28.78 -23.94
C GLY A 788 -27.31 -29.04 -22.65
N ALA A 789 -26.45 -28.10 -22.20
CA ALA A 789 -25.71 -28.21 -20.95
C ALA A 789 -26.26 -27.28 -19.85
N PRO A 790 -26.31 -27.72 -18.58
CA PRO A 790 -26.73 -26.89 -17.46
C PRO A 790 -25.61 -25.93 -17.03
N TYR A 791 -25.97 -24.65 -16.86
CA TYR A 791 -25.11 -23.61 -16.30
C TYR A 791 -25.76 -23.04 -15.05
N VAL A 792 -24.93 -22.57 -14.12
CA VAL A 792 -25.35 -21.76 -12.99
C VAL A 792 -25.09 -20.31 -13.34
N ARG A 793 -26.12 -19.48 -13.24
CA ARG A 793 -26.03 -18.03 -13.38
C ARG A 793 -26.22 -17.39 -12.02
N VAL A 794 -25.23 -16.60 -11.58
CA VAL A 794 -25.25 -15.88 -10.31
C VAL A 794 -25.37 -14.39 -10.61
N TYR A 795 -26.44 -13.78 -10.12
CA TYR A 795 -26.70 -12.35 -10.21
C TYR A 795 -26.10 -11.64 -9.01
N VAL A 796 -25.43 -10.52 -9.24
CA VAL A 796 -24.87 -9.67 -8.19
C VAL A 796 -25.81 -8.50 -7.90
N SER A 797 -25.83 -8.08 -6.65
CA SER A 797 -26.62 -6.94 -6.17
C SER A 797 -25.99 -5.60 -6.60
N GLY A 798 -26.83 -4.57 -6.74
CA GLY A 798 -26.40 -3.21 -7.08
C GLY A 798 -26.62 -2.84 -8.54
N ASN A 799 -26.19 -1.63 -8.92
CA ASN A 799 -26.30 -1.10 -10.28
C ASN A 799 -25.07 -1.48 -11.13
N GLU A 800 -24.64 -2.73 -11.01
CA GLU A 800 -23.49 -3.25 -11.76
C GLU A 800 -23.77 -3.25 -13.27
N ASN A 801 -22.77 -2.91 -14.06
CA ASN A 801 -22.89 -2.76 -15.51
C ASN A 801 -21.69 -3.38 -16.24
N PHE A 802 -21.46 -4.66 -15.98
CA PHE A 802 -20.38 -5.42 -16.61
C PHE A 802 -20.59 -5.51 -18.12
N ARG A 803 -19.49 -5.51 -18.88
CA ARG A 803 -19.56 -5.78 -20.31
C ARG A 803 -19.73 -7.28 -20.54
N SER A 804 -20.33 -7.64 -21.68
CA SER A 804 -20.47 -9.05 -22.08
C SER A 804 -19.10 -9.73 -22.10
N ASP A 805 -19.00 -10.87 -21.42
CA ASP A 805 -17.79 -11.71 -21.33
C ASP A 805 -16.52 -10.96 -20.85
N GLN A 806 -16.68 -9.87 -20.10
CA GLN A 806 -15.57 -9.15 -19.47
C GLN A 806 -14.73 -10.04 -18.54
N PHE A 807 -15.36 -10.92 -17.76
CA PHE A 807 -14.71 -11.79 -16.78
C PHE A 807 -14.57 -13.23 -17.28
N LYS A 808 -14.80 -13.49 -18.56
CA LYS A 808 -14.69 -14.85 -19.10
C LYS A 808 -13.24 -15.35 -19.01
N GLY A 809 -13.06 -16.54 -18.44
CA GLY A 809 -11.76 -17.15 -18.16
C GLY A 809 -11.15 -16.75 -16.80
N GLU A 810 -11.72 -15.77 -16.11
CA GLU A 810 -11.37 -15.45 -14.72
C GLU A 810 -11.85 -16.56 -13.79
N VAL A 811 -11.28 -16.62 -12.58
CA VAL A 811 -11.74 -17.55 -11.53
C VAL A 811 -12.47 -16.76 -10.46
N PHE A 812 -13.63 -17.25 -10.02
CA PHE A 812 -14.29 -16.71 -8.83
C PHE A 812 -14.19 -17.69 -7.66
N GLU A 813 -14.36 -17.16 -6.46
CA GLU A 813 -14.57 -17.87 -5.21
C GLU A 813 -15.92 -17.47 -4.63
N ALA A 814 -16.77 -18.45 -4.31
CA ALA A 814 -17.99 -18.19 -3.56
C ALA A 814 -17.68 -18.08 -2.07
N LYS A 815 -18.30 -17.12 -1.38
CA LYS A 815 -18.10 -16.87 0.04
C LYS A 815 -19.42 -16.76 0.79
N LYS A 816 -19.40 -17.19 2.06
CA LYS A 816 -20.48 -16.97 3.02
C LYS A 816 -19.98 -16.08 4.15
N LEU A 817 -20.12 -14.77 4.00
CA LEU A 817 -19.59 -13.79 4.96
C LEU A 817 -20.47 -13.63 6.21
N SER A 818 -21.73 -14.08 6.16
CA SER A 818 -22.68 -13.97 7.27
C SER A 818 -23.48 -15.25 7.52
N GLY A 819 -23.81 -15.53 8.79
CA GLY A 819 -24.67 -16.65 9.18
C GLY A 819 -23.95 -18.00 9.30
N LYS A 820 -24.69 -19.10 9.07
CA LYS A 820 -24.15 -20.47 9.09
C LYS A 820 -23.15 -20.68 7.95
N ALA A 821 -22.12 -21.51 8.20
CA ALA A 821 -21.15 -21.93 7.20
C ALA A 821 -21.87 -22.43 5.94
N GLY A 822 -21.44 -21.89 4.79
CA GLY A 822 -22.06 -22.21 3.50
C GLY A 822 -21.41 -23.41 2.84
N THR A 823 -22.19 -24.22 2.14
CA THR A 823 -21.65 -25.40 1.41
C THR A 823 -20.73 -25.06 0.25
N SER A 824 -20.92 -23.90 -0.36
CA SER A 824 -20.13 -23.39 -1.47
C SER A 824 -19.02 -22.44 -1.02
N ASP A 825 -18.85 -22.23 0.29
CA ASP A 825 -17.84 -21.34 0.82
C ASP A 825 -16.43 -21.82 0.44
N GLY A 826 -15.65 -20.94 -0.18
CA GLY A 826 -14.32 -21.25 -0.71
C GLY A 826 -14.29 -22.12 -1.97
N THR A 827 -15.45 -22.49 -2.54
CA THR A 827 -15.48 -23.17 -3.85
C THR A 827 -15.06 -22.22 -4.96
N ARG A 828 -14.24 -22.72 -5.90
CA ARG A 828 -13.66 -21.93 -6.98
C ARG A 828 -13.97 -22.52 -8.35
N TYR A 829 -14.41 -21.67 -9.28
CA TYR A 829 -14.73 -22.07 -10.64
C TYR A 829 -14.32 -21.01 -11.66
N GLU A 830 -14.01 -21.48 -12.87
CA GLU A 830 -13.77 -20.61 -14.02
C GLU A 830 -15.10 -20.02 -14.52
N ILE A 831 -15.11 -18.71 -14.75
CA ILE A 831 -16.22 -17.99 -15.34
C ILE A 831 -16.26 -18.31 -16.84
N GLN A 832 -17.35 -18.94 -17.28
CA GLN A 832 -17.55 -19.34 -18.68
C GLN A 832 -18.16 -18.21 -19.53
N GLY A 833 -18.80 -17.24 -18.87
CA GLY A 833 -19.34 -16.04 -19.48
C GLY A 833 -19.94 -15.12 -18.43
N ASN A 834 -20.22 -13.87 -18.80
CA ASN A 834 -20.93 -12.93 -17.92
C ASN A 834 -21.75 -11.94 -18.75
N GLY A 835 -22.83 -11.43 -18.16
CA GLY A 835 -23.62 -10.34 -18.70
C GLY A 835 -23.56 -9.12 -17.80
N ARG A 836 -24.54 -8.22 -17.92
CA ARG A 836 -24.57 -6.90 -17.26
C ARG A 836 -24.37 -6.94 -15.74
N ASN A 837 -24.98 -7.90 -15.07
CA ASN A 837 -24.99 -8.01 -13.60
C ASN A 837 -24.99 -9.47 -13.13
N TYR A 838 -24.45 -10.36 -13.96
CA TYR A 838 -24.38 -11.78 -13.62
C TYR A 838 -23.12 -12.40 -14.19
N ILE A 839 -22.65 -13.45 -13.53
CA ILE A 839 -21.63 -14.36 -14.06
C ILE A 839 -22.22 -15.75 -14.26
N GLU A 840 -21.63 -16.51 -15.17
CA GLU A 840 -22.03 -17.86 -15.52
C GLU A 840 -20.85 -18.80 -15.40
N PHE A 841 -21.11 -19.98 -14.86
CA PHE A 841 -20.18 -21.08 -14.87
C PHE A 841 -20.95 -22.39 -15.05
N THR A 842 -20.24 -23.42 -15.48
CA THR A 842 -20.80 -24.77 -15.58
C THR A 842 -20.27 -25.65 -14.47
N ARG A 843 -21.11 -26.57 -14.02
CA ARG A 843 -20.74 -27.66 -13.12
C ARG A 843 -21.35 -28.94 -13.69
N ALA A 844 -20.51 -29.96 -13.89
CA ALA A 844 -20.96 -31.26 -14.34
C ALA A 844 -21.83 -31.99 -13.28
N GLY A 845 -22.79 -32.79 -13.74
CA GLY A 845 -23.30 -33.95 -12.97
C GLY A 845 -24.41 -33.73 -11.93
N MET A 846 -24.91 -32.51 -11.68
CA MET A 846 -25.98 -32.31 -10.67
C MET A 846 -27.06 -31.31 -11.06
N GLN A 847 -28.32 -31.73 -10.93
CA GLN A 847 -29.49 -30.84 -10.94
C GLN A 847 -29.48 -30.02 -9.61
N TYR A 848 -29.92 -28.77 -9.63
CA TYR A 848 -29.99 -27.86 -8.45
C TYR A 848 -28.70 -27.18 -7.97
N ASN A 849 -27.60 -27.23 -8.72
CA ASN A 849 -26.33 -26.57 -8.36
C ASN A 849 -26.46 -25.09 -7.96
N TRP A 850 -27.39 -24.38 -8.59
CA TRP A 850 -27.65 -22.97 -8.34
C TRP A 850 -28.11 -22.67 -6.91
N GLN A 851 -28.77 -23.61 -6.22
CA GLN A 851 -29.27 -23.41 -4.86
C GLN A 851 -28.15 -23.20 -3.84
N HIS A 852 -26.95 -23.72 -4.10
CA HIS A 852 -25.78 -23.47 -3.26
C HIS A 852 -25.20 -22.05 -3.41
N TYR A 853 -25.60 -21.32 -4.46
CA TYR A 853 -25.20 -19.94 -4.72
C TYR A 853 -26.38 -18.98 -4.59
N GLN A 854 -27.56 -19.48 -4.20
CA GLN A 854 -28.71 -18.68 -3.84
C GLN A 854 -28.61 -18.36 -2.35
N PRO A 855 -28.58 -17.08 -1.91
CA PRO A 855 -28.43 -16.75 -0.49
C PRO A 855 -29.49 -17.41 0.42
N SER A 856 -30.71 -17.59 -0.11
CA SER A 856 -31.84 -18.27 0.54
C SER A 856 -31.96 -19.76 0.22
N GLY A 857 -31.03 -20.35 -0.53
CA GLY A 857 -31.06 -21.78 -0.90
C GLY A 857 -30.66 -22.68 0.27
N PHE A 858 -31.15 -23.93 0.24
CA PHE A 858 -30.92 -24.98 1.26
C PHE A 858 -30.95 -24.43 2.70
N ASP A 859 -32.05 -23.80 3.10
CA ASP A 859 -32.27 -23.21 4.42
C ASP A 859 -31.29 -22.08 4.81
N GLY A 860 -30.88 -21.27 3.83
CA GLY A 860 -30.03 -20.09 4.04
C GLY A 860 -28.53 -20.38 4.09
N THR A 861 -28.11 -21.59 3.71
CA THR A 861 -26.70 -22.04 3.69
C THR A 861 -26.01 -21.81 2.34
N GLY A 862 -26.69 -21.19 1.37
CA GLY A 862 -26.04 -20.77 0.12
C GLY A 862 -25.11 -19.58 0.31
N ALA A 863 -24.14 -19.42 -0.60
CA ALA A 863 -23.23 -18.27 -0.62
C ALA A 863 -23.99 -16.94 -0.69
N ASP A 864 -23.44 -15.91 -0.05
CA ASP A 864 -23.97 -14.54 -0.07
C ASP A 864 -23.07 -13.55 -0.82
N THR A 865 -21.87 -13.98 -1.16
CA THR A 865 -20.83 -13.15 -1.78
C THR A 865 -20.09 -13.95 -2.85
N ILE A 866 -19.75 -13.29 -3.94
CA ILE A 866 -18.87 -13.84 -4.96
C ILE A 866 -17.63 -12.95 -5.09
N MET A 867 -16.46 -13.56 -5.07
CA MET A 867 -15.18 -12.89 -5.14
C MET A 867 -14.48 -13.30 -6.42
N ILE A 868 -14.28 -12.40 -7.37
CA ILE A 868 -13.36 -12.66 -8.48
C ILE A 868 -11.96 -12.72 -7.86
N LEU A 869 -11.29 -13.87 -7.98
CA LEU A 869 -10.03 -14.14 -7.31
C LEU A 869 -8.95 -13.23 -7.91
N GLY A 870 -8.26 -12.49 -7.04
CA GLY A 870 -7.27 -11.52 -7.47
C GLY A 870 -7.84 -10.31 -8.21
N MET A 871 -7.01 -9.74 -9.09
CA MET A 871 -7.39 -8.57 -9.87
C MET A 871 -7.86 -9.02 -11.25
N PRO A 872 -9.08 -8.67 -11.68
CA PRO A 872 -9.52 -8.95 -13.05
C PRO A 872 -8.51 -8.43 -14.08
N ALA A 873 -8.18 -9.24 -15.09
CA ALA A 873 -7.27 -8.83 -16.17
C ALA A 873 -7.87 -7.64 -16.95
N LYS A 874 -9.18 -7.69 -17.21
CA LYS A 874 -9.96 -6.58 -17.78
C LYS A 874 -10.54 -5.73 -16.65
N GLY A 875 -9.77 -4.75 -16.18
CA GLY A 875 -10.24 -3.82 -15.15
C GLY A 875 -11.36 -2.88 -15.64
N GLY A 876 -11.53 -1.73 -14.99
CA GLY A 876 -12.57 -0.74 -15.36
C GLY A 876 -13.87 -0.76 -14.56
N LEU A 877 -13.95 -1.59 -13.51
CA LEU A 877 -15.11 -1.67 -12.60
C LEU A 877 -14.71 -1.63 -11.12
N VAL A 878 -13.40 -1.58 -10.84
CA VAL A 878 -12.85 -1.71 -9.49
C VAL A 878 -12.03 -0.48 -9.19
N SER A 879 -12.46 0.26 -8.17
CA SER A 879 -11.64 1.30 -7.62
C SER A 879 -10.69 0.70 -6.58
N MET A 880 -9.39 0.76 -6.85
CA MET A 880 -8.36 0.45 -5.87
C MET A 880 -7.99 1.73 -5.14
N THR A 881 -7.97 1.67 -3.81
CA THR A 881 -7.67 2.82 -2.95
C THR A 881 -6.60 2.41 -1.95
N LEU A 882 -5.52 3.19 -1.89
CA LEU A 882 -4.52 3.12 -0.85
C LEU A 882 -4.86 4.19 0.19
N LYS A 883 -4.96 3.78 1.46
CA LYS A 883 -5.27 4.67 2.58
C LYS A 883 -4.12 4.71 3.57
N ASN A 884 -3.85 5.87 4.16
CA ASN A 884 -2.84 6.03 5.20
C ASN A 884 -3.29 5.39 6.54
N GLU A 885 -2.46 5.50 7.57
CA GLU A 885 -2.73 4.98 8.92
C GLU A 885 -3.99 5.59 9.57
N TYR A 886 -4.41 6.77 9.15
CA TYR A 886 -5.63 7.47 9.59
C TYR A 886 -6.86 7.14 8.72
N LYS A 887 -6.74 6.16 7.81
CA LYS A 887 -7.78 5.75 6.85
C LYS A 887 -8.17 6.84 5.84
N GLN A 888 -7.33 7.85 5.65
CA GLN A 888 -7.50 8.88 4.62
C GLN A 888 -6.92 8.37 3.29
N ILE A 889 -7.46 8.85 2.17
CA ILE A 889 -7.08 8.35 0.83
C ILE A 889 -5.76 8.99 0.40
N VAL A 890 -4.75 8.17 0.11
CA VAL A 890 -3.45 8.62 -0.40
C VAL A 890 -3.37 8.46 -1.92
N SER A 891 -3.85 7.33 -2.43
CA SER A 891 -3.81 7.06 -3.87
C SER A 891 -5.05 6.30 -4.26
N ARG A 892 -5.57 6.61 -5.45
CA ARG A 892 -6.75 5.97 -5.99
C ARG A 892 -6.55 5.68 -7.46
N THR A 893 -7.02 4.54 -7.92
CA THR A 893 -7.28 4.28 -9.34
C THR A 893 -8.71 3.79 -9.48
N ILE A 894 -9.50 4.43 -10.35
CA ILE A 894 -10.94 4.12 -10.52
C ILE A 894 -11.13 3.02 -11.58
N SER A 895 -10.24 2.98 -12.57
CA SER A 895 -10.23 2.00 -13.64
C SER A 895 -8.80 1.74 -14.05
N TYR A 896 -8.29 0.55 -13.75
CA TYR A 896 -7.03 0.07 -14.32
C TYR A 896 -7.31 -0.80 -15.55
N ALA A 897 -6.32 -0.93 -16.43
CA ALA A 897 -6.26 -1.92 -17.51
C ALA A 897 -7.37 -1.96 -18.58
N TYR A 898 -8.43 -1.15 -18.51
CA TYR A 898 -9.46 -1.12 -19.56
C TYR A 898 -8.94 -0.36 -20.79
N LEU A 899 -8.33 -1.08 -21.74
CA LEU A 899 -7.91 -0.53 -23.03
C LEU A 899 -9.01 -0.71 -24.06
N ASN A 900 -9.13 0.26 -24.98
CA ASN A 900 -10.07 0.16 -26.11
C ASN A 900 -9.77 -1.03 -27.06
N GLN A 901 -8.56 -1.61 -26.97
CA GLN A 901 -8.13 -2.77 -27.75
C GLN A 901 -7.58 -3.84 -26.80
N ASP A 902 -8.33 -4.93 -26.64
CA ASP A 902 -7.92 -6.07 -25.83
C ASP A 902 -6.74 -6.80 -26.50
N PRO A 903 -5.69 -7.18 -25.74
CA PRO A 903 -4.69 -8.09 -26.26
C PRO A 903 -5.33 -9.47 -26.55
N PRO A 904 -4.88 -10.20 -27.59
CA PRO A 904 -5.38 -11.54 -27.89
C PRO A 904 -5.23 -12.54 -26.73
N LEU A 905 -4.20 -12.34 -25.90
CA LEU A 905 -3.92 -13.10 -24.67
C LEU A 905 -3.34 -12.15 -23.62
N TRP A 906 -3.88 -12.19 -22.40
CA TRP A 906 -3.37 -11.45 -21.24
C TRP A 906 -2.14 -12.12 -20.58
N TYR A 907 -1.83 -13.35 -20.98
CA TYR A 907 -0.74 -14.12 -20.42
C TYR A 907 0.64 -13.47 -20.64
N GLY A 908 1.42 -13.35 -19.57
CA GLY A 908 2.73 -12.75 -19.50
C GLY A 908 2.72 -11.25 -19.72
N ARG A 909 1.59 -10.58 -19.51
CA ARG A 909 1.40 -9.14 -19.75
C ARG A 909 0.93 -8.44 -18.49
N SER A 910 1.33 -7.19 -18.35
CA SER A 910 0.90 -6.30 -17.28
C SER A 910 0.27 -5.05 -17.87
N THR A 911 -0.34 -4.24 -17.02
CA THR A 911 -0.74 -2.87 -17.36
C THR A 911 0.06 -1.89 -16.54
N GLU A 912 0.70 -0.94 -17.20
CA GLU A 912 1.53 0.08 -16.58
C GLU A 912 0.94 1.45 -16.89
N LYS A 913 1.05 2.37 -15.93
CA LYS A 913 0.74 3.77 -16.19
C LYS A 913 1.77 4.38 -17.14
N VAL A 914 1.29 5.27 -17.99
CA VAL A 914 2.17 6.08 -18.86
C VAL A 914 2.92 7.11 -18.01
N ASP A 915 2.18 7.85 -17.18
CA ASP A 915 2.70 8.70 -16.11
C ASP A 915 2.11 8.21 -14.76
N PRO A 916 2.93 7.89 -13.74
CA PRO A 916 2.45 7.49 -12.42
C PRO A 916 1.43 8.45 -11.79
N THR A 917 1.52 9.75 -12.08
CA THR A 917 0.63 10.79 -11.55
C THR A 917 -0.72 10.87 -12.25
N HIS A 918 -0.90 10.18 -13.38
CA HIS A 918 -2.13 10.22 -14.18
C HIS A 918 -2.84 8.87 -14.26
N TYR A 919 -3.97 8.83 -14.96
CA TYR A 919 -4.84 7.66 -15.04
C TYR A 919 -4.73 6.89 -16.37
N SER A 920 -3.81 7.27 -17.25
CA SER A 920 -3.59 6.59 -18.52
C SER A 920 -2.79 5.30 -18.35
N TRP A 921 -3.37 4.18 -18.80
CA TRP A 921 -2.75 2.85 -18.74
C TRP A 921 -2.38 2.36 -20.14
N VAL A 922 -1.30 1.58 -20.23
CA VAL A 922 -0.90 0.84 -21.44
C VAL A 922 -0.60 -0.62 -21.11
N VAL A 923 -0.85 -1.52 -22.06
CA VAL A 923 -0.52 -2.94 -21.91
C VAL A 923 0.94 -3.16 -22.26
N ARG A 924 1.66 -3.77 -21.31
CA ARG A 924 3.04 -4.21 -21.43
C ARG A 924 3.08 -5.65 -21.88
N GLN A 925 3.84 -5.92 -22.95
CA GLN A 925 4.08 -7.28 -23.45
C GLN A 925 4.94 -8.13 -22.51
N ARG A 926 5.75 -7.48 -21.67
CA ARG A 926 6.59 -8.10 -20.66
C ARG A 926 6.56 -7.19 -19.43
N PRO A 927 6.15 -7.70 -18.26
CA PRO A 927 6.16 -6.92 -17.03
C PRO A 927 7.56 -6.42 -16.69
N SER A 928 7.66 -5.23 -16.12
CA SER A 928 8.93 -4.69 -15.61
C SER A 928 9.27 -5.18 -14.19
N ILE A 929 8.34 -5.93 -13.60
CA ILE A 929 8.34 -6.44 -12.24
C ILE A 929 9.48 -7.44 -12.02
N GLY A 930 10.21 -7.29 -10.90
CA GLY A 930 11.36 -8.13 -10.56
C GLY A 930 12.65 -7.77 -11.29
N GLY A 931 12.65 -6.73 -12.13
CA GLY A 931 13.83 -6.14 -12.74
C GLY A 931 14.59 -5.18 -11.81
N LYS A 932 15.65 -4.56 -12.31
CA LYS A 932 16.34 -3.47 -11.57
C LYS A 932 15.38 -2.28 -11.43
N PRO A 933 15.44 -1.47 -10.35
CA PRO A 933 14.58 -0.28 -10.18
C PRO A 933 14.53 0.64 -11.41
N ASN A 934 15.64 0.77 -12.14
CA ASN A 934 15.70 1.60 -13.35
C ASN A 934 14.91 1.02 -14.54
N GLU A 935 14.76 -0.29 -14.63
CA GLU A 935 13.97 -0.96 -15.68
C GLU A 935 12.47 -0.77 -15.46
N ALA A 936 12.05 -0.69 -14.19
CA ALA A 936 10.66 -0.41 -13.80
C ALA A 936 10.27 1.08 -13.95
N ARG A 937 11.22 2.01 -14.02
CA ARG A 937 10.93 3.47 -14.12
C ARG A 937 10.57 3.95 -15.51
N ASN A 938 10.92 3.19 -16.54
CA ASN A 938 11.19 3.77 -17.85
C ASN A 938 10.71 2.92 -19.03
N ALA A 939 10.01 1.81 -18.79
CA ALA A 939 9.61 0.93 -19.87
C ALA A 939 8.53 1.57 -20.76
N SER A 940 7.63 2.38 -20.17
CA SER A 940 6.56 3.12 -20.87
C SER A 940 7.03 4.27 -21.74
N MET A 941 8.15 4.90 -21.39
CA MET A 941 8.70 6.03 -22.11
C MET A 941 9.82 5.61 -23.06
N ARG A 942 9.48 5.03 -24.22
CA ARG A 942 10.44 4.83 -25.32
C ARG A 942 10.57 6.10 -26.17
N GLY A 943 11.54 6.97 -25.84
CA GLY A 943 12.06 8.03 -26.73
C GLY A 943 11.87 9.48 -26.25
N THR A 944 12.93 10.29 -26.43
CA THR A 944 13.09 11.76 -26.29
C THR A 944 12.62 12.44 -24.98
N VAL A 945 13.62 12.98 -24.25
CA VAL A 945 13.58 13.82 -23.03
C VAL A 945 12.57 13.37 -21.97
N LYS A 946 13.08 12.55 -21.04
CA LYS A 946 12.37 12.06 -19.86
C LYS A 946 12.14 13.23 -18.89
N VAL A 947 10.91 13.72 -18.77
CA VAL A 947 10.52 14.57 -17.64
C VAL A 947 10.08 13.63 -16.51
N PRO A 948 10.90 13.41 -15.46
CA PRO A 948 10.51 12.54 -14.37
C PRO A 948 9.23 13.08 -13.71
N ALA A 949 8.29 12.19 -13.40
CA ALA A 949 7.19 12.52 -12.50
C ALA A 949 7.80 12.94 -11.16
N PHE A 950 7.39 14.10 -10.67
CA PHE A 950 7.93 14.70 -9.45
C PHE A 950 6.78 15.27 -8.64
N VAL A 951 6.65 14.80 -7.41
CA VAL A 951 5.78 15.40 -6.39
C VAL A 951 6.69 15.91 -5.30
N LYS A 952 6.67 17.22 -5.02
CA LYS A 952 7.59 17.82 -4.05
C LYS A 952 7.37 17.23 -2.65
N ASN A 953 6.11 17.06 -2.26
CA ASN A 953 5.70 16.57 -0.94
C ASN A 953 6.38 17.42 0.15
N GLY A 954 6.10 18.73 0.09
CA GLY A 954 6.61 19.76 0.99
C GLY A 954 6.40 21.18 0.43
N PRO A 955 6.44 22.24 1.26
CA PRO A 955 6.04 23.59 0.87
C PRO A 955 6.74 24.07 -0.41
N LEU A 956 6.04 24.77 -1.29
CA LEU A 956 6.61 25.35 -2.50
C LEU A 956 7.51 26.54 -2.13
N ASN A 957 8.73 26.59 -2.67
CA ASN A 957 9.71 27.65 -2.35
C ASN A 957 9.55 28.88 -3.22
N SER A 958 8.85 28.76 -4.35
CA SER A 958 8.56 29.87 -5.25
C SER A 958 7.35 29.56 -6.10
N ILE A 959 6.73 30.61 -6.67
CA ILE A 959 5.63 30.48 -7.63
C ILE A 959 6.09 29.73 -8.89
N ALA A 960 7.37 29.82 -9.25
CA ALA A 960 7.95 29.10 -10.38
C ALA A 960 7.87 27.58 -10.21
N GLU A 961 7.84 27.05 -8.98
CA GLU A 961 7.68 25.61 -8.76
C GLU A 961 6.30 25.08 -9.17
N ILE A 962 5.28 25.94 -9.28
CA ILE A 962 3.99 25.57 -9.91
C ILE A 962 4.19 25.11 -11.35
N ALA A 963 5.19 25.65 -12.04
CA ALA A 963 5.51 25.24 -13.40
C ALA A 963 5.97 23.78 -13.50
N LEU A 964 6.29 23.12 -12.38
CA LEU A 964 6.61 21.69 -12.30
C LEU A 964 5.40 20.82 -11.93
N VAL A 965 4.27 21.42 -11.55
CA VAL A 965 3.04 20.70 -11.23
C VAL A 965 2.44 20.16 -12.53
N ARG A 966 2.07 18.87 -12.50
CA ARG A 966 1.39 18.20 -13.60
C ARG A 966 -0.03 18.73 -13.78
N LYS A 967 -0.40 19.07 -15.01
CA LYS A 967 -1.80 19.36 -15.40
C LYS A 967 -2.48 18.10 -15.91
N GLY A 968 -3.76 18.15 -16.27
CA GLY A 968 -4.57 16.95 -16.55
C GLY A 968 -4.19 16.11 -17.79
N GLU A 969 -3.04 16.34 -18.43
CA GLU A 969 -2.52 15.56 -19.56
C GLU A 969 -1.18 14.90 -19.21
N ASP A 970 -0.95 13.69 -19.72
CA ASP A 970 0.25 12.90 -19.42
C ASP A 970 1.53 13.68 -19.76
N PHE A 971 2.47 13.72 -18.82
CA PHE A 971 3.77 14.39 -18.93
C PHE A 971 3.74 15.92 -19.11
N GLU A 972 2.57 16.55 -19.12
CA GLU A 972 2.48 17.99 -19.29
C GLU A 972 2.50 18.72 -17.94
N ASN A 973 3.35 19.74 -17.84
CA ASN A 973 3.36 20.66 -16.70
C ASN A 973 2.66 21.97 -17.05
N VAL A 974 2.36 22.79 -16.04
CA VAL A 974 1.75 24.12 -16.23
C VAL A 974 2.60 25.04 -17.11
N GLY A 975 3.94 24.99 -17.00
CA GLY A 975 4.85 25.90 -17.70
C GLY A 975 6.04 25.27 -18.42
N VAL A 976 6.34 23.99 -18.18
CA VAL A 976 7.48 23.28 -18.82
C VAL A 976 7.01 22.55 -20.08
N GLY A 977 7.59 22.90 -21.24
CA GLY A 977 7.32 22.24 -22.53
C GLY A 977 6.69 23.12 -23.62
N VAL A 978 6.31 24.36 -23.29
CA VAL A 978 5.88 25.40 -24.22
C VAL A 978 7.03 26.37 -24.55
N GLY A 979 6.95 27.08 -25.69
CA GLY A 979 7.98 28.05 -26.07
C GLY A 979 8.24 29.08 -24.96
N VAL A 980 9.50 29.53 -24.80
CA VAL A 980 9.99 30.36 -23.68
C VAL A 980 9.06 31.54 -23.35
N GLY A 981 8.58 32.28 -24.36
CA GLY A 981 7.67 33.41 -24.14
C GLY A 981 6.26 33.04 -23.64
N THR A 982 5.80 31.81 -23.83
CA THR A 982 4.53 31.33 -23.26
C THR A 982 4.72 30.86 -21.82
N ALA A 983 5.82 30.16 -21.53
CA ALA A 983 6.17 29.77 -20.16
C ALA A 983 6.33 31.00 -19.24
N ASN A 984 7.03 32.04 -19.71
CA ASN A 984 7.21 33.28 -18.95
C ASN A 984 5.88 33.99 -18.68
N ARG A 985 4.98 34.06 -19.67
CA ARG A 985 3.64 34.64 -19.50
C ARG A 985 2.78 33.85 -18.52
N THR A 986 2.89 32.53 -18.51
CA THR A 986 2.19 31.68 -17.55
C THR A 986 2.72 31.88 -16.14
N ILE A 987 4.04 31.96 -15.94
CA ILE A 987 4.62 32.23 -14.61
C ILE A 987 4.24 33.63 -14.14
N ALA A 988 4.30 34.64 -15.01
CA ALA A 988 3.87 36.01 -14.69
C ALA A 988 2.39 36.09 -14.30
N SER A 989 1.50 35.36 -15.00
CA SER A 989 0.07 35.35 -14.64
C SER A 989 -0.20 34.62 -13.32
N LEU A 990 0.57 33.57 -13.01
CA LEU A 990 0.52 32.89 -11.73
C LEU A 990 1.03 33.79 -10.60
N ALA A 991 2.12 34.54 -10.83
CA ALA A 991 2.67 35.49 -9.86
C ALA A 991 1.69 36.63 -9.53
N ASN A 992 0.89 37.08 -10.50
CA ASN A 992 -0.20 38.02 -10.27
C ASN A 992 -1.33 37.46 -9.39
N SER A 993 -1.41 36.14 -9.17
CA SER A 993 -2.48 35.49 -8.42
C SER A 993 -2.00 34.77 -7.16
N PHE A 994 -0.70 34.44 -7.07
CA PHE A 994 -0.09 33.71 -5.98
C PHE A 994 1.20 34.38 -5.50
N GLY A 995 1.42 34.41 -4.19
CA GLY A 995 2.69 34.72 -3.53
C GLY A 995 3.32 33.45 -2.94
N SER A 996 4.54 33.52 -2.43
CA SER A 996 5.11 32.47 -1.56
C SER A 996 5.66 33.11 -0.30
N SER A 997 5.17 32.70 0.87
CA SER A 997 5.72 33.14 2.16
C SER A 997 6.98 32.36 2.59
N PHE A 998 7.37 31.33 1.83
CA PHE A 998 8.46 30.43 2.17
C PHE A 998 9.60 30.53 1.14
N ILE A 999 10.78 30.96 1.60
CA ILE A 999 12.07 30.68 0.93
C ILE A 999 12.77 29.61 1.77
N ARG A 1000 12.72 28.35 1.34
CA ARG A 1000 13.43 27.25 2.01
C ARG A 1000 14.50 26.66 1.09
N LEU A 1001 15.74 26.71 1.54
CA LEU A 1001 16.82 25.90 0.97
C LEU A 1001 16.70 24.49 1.56
N GLU A 1002 16.32 23.50 0.75
CA GLU A 1002 16.21 22.10 1.18
C GLU A 1002 17.61 21.50 1.41
N ALA A 1003 18.12 21.62 2.63
CA ALA A 1003 19.46 21.11 2.97
C ALA A 1003 19.61 19.58 3.00
N GLY A 1004 18.50 18.84 2.81
CA GLY A 1004 18.48 17.38 2.72
C GLY A 1004 18.54 16.81 1.31
N ASP A 1005 18.56 17.65 0.25
CA ASP A 1005 18.71 17.16 -1.12
C ASP A 1005 20.20 16.93 -1.43
N ASP A 1006 20.56 15.67 -1.66
CA ASP A 1006 21.89 15.21 -2.06
C ASP A 1006 22.28 15.71 -3.46
N ALA A 1007 21.29 16.12 -4.27
CA ALA A 1007 21.49 16.59 -5.65
C ALA A 1007 21.63 18.11 -5.78
N ALA A 1008 21.41 18.88 -4.70
CA ALA A 1008 21.54 20.33 -4.75
C ALA A 1008 23.02 20.76 -4.92
N GLU A 1009 23.34 21.40 -6.05
CA GLU A 1009 24.68 21.94 -6.31
C GLU A 1009 24.92 23.19 -5.44
N ARG A 1010 25.69 23.03 -4.35
CA ARG A 1010 25.95 24.10 -3.38
C ARG A 1010 27.31 24.73 -3.65
N GLN A 1011 27.35 25.84 -4.39
CA GLN A 1011 28.54 26.68 -4.45
C GLN A 1011 28.78 27.34 -3.08
N GLY A 1012 29.96 27.12 -2.48
CA GLY A 1012 30.38 27.83 -1.25
C GLY A 1012 30.66 26.99 0.00
N GLY A 1013 30.79 25.65 -0.09
CA GLY A 1013 31.36 24.84 1.01
C GLY A 1013 30.38 24.36 2.10
N TRP A 1014 29.07 24.60 1.95
CA TRP A 1014 28.05 24.15 2.90
C TRP A 1014 27.84 22.62 2.86
N LYS A 1015 27.95 21.96 4.01
CA LYS A 1015 27.81 20.50 4.15
C LYS A 1015 26.35 20.04 4.21
N VAL A 1016 26.08 18.83 3.73
CA VAL A 1016 24.73 18.23 3.73
C VAL A 1016 24.24 18.06 5.17
N ALA A 1017 22.97 18.35 5.41
CA ALA A 1017 22.31 18.14 6.70
C ALA A 1017 21.79 16.70 6.81
N ALA A 1018 22.58 15.74 6.35
CA ALA A 1018 22.29 14.32 6.34
C ALA A 1018 23.59 13.53 6.43
N ASP A 1019 23.59 12.41 7.12
CA ASP A 1019 24.76 11.55 7.25
C ASP A 1019 24.38 10.12 7.67
N GLU A 1020 25.38 9.27 7.79
CA GLU A 1020 25.32 7.91 8.31
C GLU A 1020 25.90 7.83 9.73
N VAL A 1021 25.33 6.98 10.57
CA VAL A 1021 25.79 6.71 11.92
C VAL A 1021 27.09 5.92 11.86
N SER A 1022 28.18 6.52 12.34
CA SER A 1022 29.47 5.86 12.54
C SER A 1022 29.55 5.14 13.88
N SER A 1023 28.90 5.69 14.90
CA SER A 1023 28.82 5.16 16.26
C SER A 1023 27.59 5.71 16.98
N SER A 1024 27.08 5.01 18.01
CA SER A 1024 25.96 5.50 18.81
C SER A 1024 26.07 5.06 20.26
N SER A 1025 25.61 5.91 21.17
CA SER A 1025 25.42 5.63 22.59
C SER A 1025 24.02 6.05 23.03
N GLN A 1026 23.66 5.78 24.28
CA GLN A 1026 22.31 6.06 24.82
C GLN A 1026 21.88 7.55 24.80
N GLY A 1027 22.76 8.49 24.43
CA GLY A 1027 22.41 9.90 24.29
C GLY A 1027 23.22 10.66 23.24
N ASN A 1028 23.98 9.98 22.39
CA ASN A 1028 24.82 10.60 21.37
C ASN A 1028 24.89 9.73 20.11
N VAL A 1029 25.00 10.39 18.96
CA VAL A 1029 25.17 9.77 17.64
C VAL A 1029 26.43 10.35 17.00
N GLY A 1030 27.38 9.50 16.65
CA GLY A 1030 28.52 9.86 15.82
C GLY A 1030 28.16 9.76 14.33
N ALA A 1031 28.54 10.78 13.57
CA ALA A 1031 28.34 10.89 12.13
C ALA A 1031 29.56 10.30 11.38
N ALA A 1032 29.35 9.77 10.17
CA ALA A 1032 30.41 9.14 9.37
C ALA A 1032 31.22 10.16 8.56
N ILE A 1033 30.57 11.17 8.02
CA ILE A 1033 31.20 12.23 7.24
C ILE A 1033 31.42 13.47 8.11
N GLY A 1034 30.38 13.92 8.81
CA GLY A 1034 30.35 15.11 9.66
C GLY A 1034 30.78 16.37 8.92
N GLY A 1035 31.53 17.21 9.62
CA GLY A 1035 32.06 18.48 9.10
C GLY A 1035 31.21 19.71 9.42
N TRP A 1036 30.31 19.62 10.41
CA TRP A 1036 29.47 20.72 10.85
C TRP A 1036 30.21 21.65 11.83
N GLU A 1037 29.77 22.90 11.95
CA GLU A 1037 30.29 23.78 13.00
C GLU A 1037 29.79 23.28 14.39
N PRO A 1038 30.62 23.34 15.44
CA PRO A 1038 30.17 23.03 16.80
C PRO A 1038 28.97 23.91 17.19
N GLY A 1039 27.91 23.28 17.72
CA GLY A 1039 26.66 23.94 18.12
C GLY A 1039 25.73 24.34 16.98
N GLN A 1040 26.10 24.11 15.71
CA GLN A 1040 25.28 24.44 14.54
C GLN A 1040 23.84 23.90 14.59
N TRP A 1041 23.66 22.70 15.14
CA TRP A 1041 22.39 21.98 15.18
C TRP A 1041 21.73 21.98 16.56
N ARG A 1042 22.25 22.77 17.51
CA ARG A 1042 21.67 22.91 18.85
C ARG A 1042 20.23 23.44 18.77
N GLY A 1043 19.30 22.77 19.44
CA GLY A 1043 17.87 23.11 19.43
C GLY A 1043 17.09 22.56 18.22
N HIS A 1044 17.75 21.89 17.28
CA HIS A 1044 17.10 21.22 16.15
C HIS A 1044 16.73 19.77 16.47
N THR A 1045 16.35 18.98 15.46
CA THR A 1045 16.07 17.56 15.59
C THR A 1045 16.96 16.74 14.67
N ILE A 1046 17.32 15.54 15.13
CA ILE A 1046 17.83 14.47 14.28
C ILE A 1046 16.67 13.54 13.95
N THR A 1047 16.49 13.23 12.67
CA THR A 1047 15.47 12.28 12.22
C THR A 1047 16.15 11.12 11.53
N PHE A 1048 15.94 9.91 12.02
CA PHE A 1048 16.51 8.73 11.40
C PHE A 1048 15.72 8.35 10.15
N VAL A 1049 16.42 8.16 9.05
CA VAL A 1049 15.83 7.80 7.76
C VAL A 1049 16.04 6.33 7.40
N THR A 1050 16.86 5.59 8.16
CA THR A 1050 16.96 4.11 8.12
C THR A 1050 17.13 3.52 9.54
N GLY A 1051 17.16 2.19 9.65
CA GLY A 1051 17.37 1.49 10.92
C GLY A 1051 16.11 1.29 11.79
N ASP A 1052 16.29 0.74 12.99
CA ASP A 1052 15.19 0.47 13.96
C ASP A 1052 14.48 1.76 14.43
N LEU A 1053 15.16 2.91 14.27
CA LEU A 1053 14.67 4.24 14.62
C LEU A 1053 14.11 5.01 13.41
N ARG A 1054 13.96 4.39 12.24
CA ARG A 1054 13.49 5.08 11.03
C ARG A 1054 12.12 5.76 11.25
N GLY A 1055 12.05 7.06 10.93
CA GLY A 1055 10.89 7.93 11.14
C GLY A 1055 10.79 8.51 12.55
N GLU A 1056 11.70 8.15 13.45
CA GLU A 1056 11.78 8.70 14.80
C GLU A 1056 12.69 9.94 14.80
N SER A 1057 12.21 10.99 15.46
CA SER A 1057 12.96 12.23 15.66
C SER A 1057 13.34 12.42 17.12
N TYR A 1058 14.56 12.92 17.36
CA TYR A 1058 15.06 13.25 18.69
C TYR A 1058 15.53 14.71 18.74
N PRO A 1059 15.33 15.43 19.85
CA PRO A 1059 15.84 16.78 20.02
C PRO A 1059 17.37 16.77 20.15
N ILE A 1060 18.03 17.70 19.47
CA ILE A 1060 19.48 17.92 19.53
C ILE A 1060 19.77 18.95 20.61
N VAL A 1061 20.50 18.52 21.62
CA VAL A 1061 20.95 19.36 22.73
C VAL A 1061 22.20 20.15 22.34
N ASP A 1062 23.10 19.52 21.59
CA ASP A 1062 24.33 20.12 21.09
C ASP A 1062 24.92 19.29 19.94
N ASN A 1063 25.93 19.79 19.23
CA ASN A 1063 26.71 18.99 18.29
C ASN A 1063 28.18 19.44 18.25
N THR A 1064 29.05 18.51 17.89
CA THR A 1064 30.44 18.75 17.48
C THR A 1064 30.56 18.60 15.97
N GLN A 1065 31.79 18.63 15.45
CA GLN A 1065 32.05 18.43 14.02
C GLN A 1065 31.61 17.05 13.51
N SER A 1066 31.59 16.02 14.35
CA SER A 1066 31.28 14.64 13.95
C SER A 1066 30.37 13.90 14.93
N GLY A 1067 29.79 14.59 15.91
CA GLY A 1067 28.93 13.98 16.93
C GLY A 1067 27.75 14.87 17.28
N ILE A 1068 26.61 14.24 17.54
CA ILE A 1068 25.33 14.88 17.85
C ILE A 1068 24.90 14.43 19.24
N ASP A 1069 24.78 15.38 20.15
CA ASP A 1069 24.35 15.15 21.53
C ASP A 1069 22.84 15.34 21.63
N LEU A 1070 22.14 14.30 22.09
CA LEU A 1070 20.68 14.25 22.24
C LEU A 1070 20.26 14.31 23.72
N ARG A 1071 21.22 14.48 24.62
CA ARG A 1071 21.03 14.52 26.07
C ARG A 1071 21.95 15.56 26.70
N ASP A 1072 21.43 16.32 27.66
CA ASP A 1072 22.22 17.25 28.48
C ASP A 1072 23.35 16.55 29.24
N LYS A 1073 24.53 17.19 29.25
CA LYS A 1073 25.69 16.73 30.02
C LYS A 1073 25.35 16.76 31.52
N GLY A 1074 25.15 15.58 32.11
CA GLY A 1074 24.81 15.40 33.53
C GLY A 1074 23.39 14.89 33.80
N SER A 1075 22.52 14.81 32.78
CA SER A 1075 21.16 14.26 32.94
C SER A 1075 21.15 12.72 32.92
N SER A 1076 20.43 12.11 33.87
CA SER A 1076 20.16 10.67 33.88
C SER A 1076 19.00 10.26 32.96
N GLN A 1077 18.28 11.23 32.39
CA GLN A 1077 17.11 10.99 31.56
C GLN A 1077 17.53 10.60 30.13
N LEU A 1078 17.00 9.49 29.63
CA LEU A 1078 17.29 9.01 28.28
C LEU A 1078 16.42 9.75 27.25
N PRO A 1079 16.99 10.18 26.11
CA PRO A 1079 16.23 10.81 25.05
C PRO A 1079 15.17 9.86 24.49
N ARG A 1080 13.97 10.40 24.29
CA ARG A 1080 12.80 9.71 23.76
C ARG A 1080 12.43 10.33 22.43
N SER A 1081 12.10 9.50 21.45
CA SER A 1081 11.71 9.99 20.15
C SER A 1081 10.27 10.50 20.09
N ALA A 1082 9.98 11.33 19.10
CA ALA A 1082 8.64 11.50 18.55
C ALA A 1082 8.51 10.74 17.21
N PRO A 1083 7.35 10.12 16.90
CA PRO A 1083 6.14 10.06 17.73
C PRO A 1083 6.13 8.90 18.75
N SER A 1084 6.98 7.88 18.58
CA SER A 1084 6.77 6.59 19.28
C SER A 1084 7.40 6.47 20.67
N GLN A 1085 8.04 7.53 21.19
CA GLN A 1085 8.73 7.54 22.50
C GLN A 1085 9.76 6.42 22.67
N LYS A 1086 10.41 6.02 21.57
CA LYS A 1086 11.47 5.00 21.59
C LYS A 1086 12.73 5.58 22.22
N GLN A 1087 13.52 4.70 22.85
CA GLN A 1087 14.86 5.04 23.29
C GLN A 1087 15.81 5.06 22.10
N LEU A 1088 16.79 5.97 22.14
CA LEU A 1088 17.86 6.03 21.15
C LEU A 1088 18.67 4.72 21.14
N ARG A 1089 18.51 3.95 20.06
CA ARG A 1089 19.23 2.71 19.73
C ARG A 1089 19.65 2.66 18.26
N ALA A 1090 20.36 3.68 17.80
CA ALA A 1090 20.83 3.74 16.42
C ALA A 1090 21.97 2.74 16.21
N ARG A 1091 22.00 2.09 15.05
CA ARG A 1091 23.08 1.16 14.66
C ARG A 1091 24.05 1.87 13.72
N LYS A 1092 25.30 1.40 13.72
CA LYS A 1092 26.27 1.82 12.70
C LYS A 1092 25.71 1.50 11.31
N GLY A 1093 25.71 2.47 10.42
CA GLY A 1093 25.11 2.34 9.09
C GLY A 1093 23.70 2.93 8.95
N ASP A 1094 23.04 3.28 10.06
CA ASP A 1094 21.75 3.96 9.99
C ASP A 1094 21.96 5.38 9.43
N ARG A 1095 21.10 5.86 8.56
CA ARG A 1095 21.16 7.20 7.99
C ARG A 1095 20.22 8.11 8.76
N PHE A 1096 20.58 9.38 8.85
CA PHE A 1096 19.77 10.40 9.52
C PHE A 1096 19.88 11.75 8.79
N VAL A 1097 18.92 12.62 9.07
CA VAL A 1097 18.89 14.01 8.63
C VAL A 1097 18.83 14.95 9.84
N LEU A 1098 19.40 16.14 9.70
CA LEU A 1098 19.49 17.18 10.71
C LEU A 1098 18.73 18.44 10.27
N GLY A 1099 18.20 19.15 11.25
CA GLY A 1099 17.54 20.43 11.03
C GLY A 1099 16.18 20.49 11.72
N PRO A 1100 15.46 21.61 11.56
CA PRO A 1100 14.14 21.72 12.16
C PRO A 1100 13.24 20.70 11.46
N GLY A 1101 12.80 19.69 12.22
CA GLY A 1101 11.56 19.00 11.90
C GLY A 1101 10.45 20.02 11.87
N TYR A 1102 10.15 20.53 10.67
CA TYR A 1102 8.89 21.16 10.25
C TYR A 1102 8.31 22.32 11.09
N ARG A 1103 9.06 22.93 12.04
CA ARG A 1103 8.52 23.94 12.98
C ARG A 1103 9.22 25.31 12.99
N SER A 1104 10.04 25.67 12.00
CA SER A 1104 10.49 27.07 11.83
C SER A 1104 10.50 27.51 10.36
N ALA A 1105 10.04 28.73 10.10
CA ALA A 1105 10.07 29.39 8.79
C ALA A 1105 11.48 29.89 8.38
N ALA A 1106 12.49 29.67 9.22
CA ALA A 1106 13.85 30.11 8.98
C ALA A 1106 14.83 28.93 9.04
N CYS A 1107 15.57 28.71 7.94
CA CYS A 1107 16.91 28.14 7.75
C CYS A 1107 17.09 28.08 6.22
N TYR A 1108 17.96 28.83 5.54
CA TYR A 1108 19.34 29.22 5.81
C TYR A 1108 19.56 30.65 5.31
N SER A 1109 19.92 31.60 6.18
CA SER A 1109 20.66 32.77 5.72
C SER A 1109 22.08 32.32 5.42
N ARG A 1110 22.61 32.69 4.24
CA ARG A 1110 24.05 32.67 4.04
C ARG A 1110 24.67 33.49 5.19
N ARG A 1111 25.67 32.95 5.88
CA ARG A 1111 26.67 33.82 6.51
C ARG A 1111 27.29 34.65 5.38
N PRO A 1112 27.53 35.96 5.58
CA PRO A 1112 28.23 36.79 4.59
C PRO A 1112 29.58 36.19 4.20
#